data_AF-A0A6G9SC71-F1
#
_entry.id   AF-A0A6G9SC71-F1
#
_cell.length_a   1.000
_cell.length_b   1.000
_cell.length_c   1.000
_cell.angle_alpha   90.00
_cell.angle_beta   90.00
_cell.angle_gamma   90.00
#
_symmetry.space_group_name_H-M   'P 1'
#
loop_
_entity.id
_entity.type
_entity.pdbx_description
1 polymer ?
#
loop_
_entity_poly.entity_id
_entity_poly.type
_entity_poly.pdbx_seq_one_letter_code
_entity_poly.pdbx_strand_id
1 'polypeptide(L)'
;MTYQPEPIDTSKVTINSKHLKLTELLAKNTHEIWAQQRIDEGWKFGPQRDDIRKEHPGLVPYEELSESEKQYDRNTALGVIKVLLALGYRLEGEGTPFPDEQQEQQLALMLKNLKDSSELNLSSLLAIGRETIKIRPHSPDIYIVLGETILQLGEPLMAYDVLTEGLKHWENNNRLKQLLALALARSGATLRANSLLLELVEAGASDRETISILARTHKDLYLQATSPKEKQRQLELAAQRYQQAYQLTSSYYPGINAATMTLLKGEEVIAREIATQVREQCLQQPEKDYWLLATLGEASLILQDWSAAEEWYKRAVEIGKGCFGDISSTRRNAKLLLEYLEGNIQRLGEWFQLPRAVVFSGHMIDRPGRTVPRFPLELEGQVYQAIKERLSNLDAKIGYASAACGADILFLEAIKELNGEIHIVLPYAQEEFIQNSVDIIPNSNWKQRYENLIAKAHEIIICSNHNLENSNILYEYANRVVHGLGKMRAELLDTELMHLAVWDGQPGDGAGGTAWTIQTWQAWGYDVEIINLELMKQASMTNNVLSNDCQAQININQHSSNDRECREVMALLFADVVKYSTLKEDQIPRYVEYFLGAVAELEAKSNYTPLVKNTWGDALYYVFPSVTDAGNFALDLCDIIQQTNWLEKGLPENLNLRISLHAGPVYQYVNPVTKDTSYIGTHVSYAARIEPITPPGKVYGSQAFAALACSLGVQDFSCDYVGQIPFAKGYGTFPTYHIHRQTSC
;
A
#
# COMPACT_ATOMS: atom_id res chain seq x y z
N MET A 1 52.75 49.01 -33.45
CA MET A 1 52.83 47.81 -32.60
C MET A 1 52.22 46.66 -33.39
N THR A 2 52.96 45.58 -33.61
CA THR A 2 52.42 44.37 -34.23
C THR A 2 51.91 43.49 -33.10
N TYR A 3 50.59 43.33 -32.99
CA TYR A 3 49.99 42.46 -31.98
C TYR A 3 50.28 40.99 -32.33
N GLN A 4 50.74 40.21 -31.34
CA GLN A 4 50.98 38.78 -31.46
C GLN A 4 50.20 38.07 -30.34
N PRO A 5 49.18 37.25 -30.66
CA PRO A 5 48.39 36.56 -29.64
C PRO A 5 49.19 35.42 -28.98
N GLU A 6 49.16 35.35 -27.65
CA GLU A 6 49.78 34.29 -26.84
C GLU A 6 48.71 33.58 -25.97
N PRO A 7 47.91 32.66 -26.53
CA PRO A 7 46.91 31.93 -25.76
C PRO A 7 47.55 30.89 -24.83
N ILE A 8 46.84 30.51 -23.76
CA ILE A 8 47.26 29.43 -22.86
C ILE A 8 47.34 28.11 -23.63
N ASP A 9 48.46 27.39 -23.50
CA ASP A 9 48.66 26.08 -24.14
C ASP A 9 47.75 25.03 -23.46
N THR A 10 46.77 24.53 -24.22
CA THR A 10 45.82 23.50 -23.78
C THR A 10 46.07 22.16 -24.45
N SER A 11 47.17 21.99 -25.19
CA SER A 11 47.48 20.78 -25.96
C SER A 11 47.59 19.51 -25.10
N LYS A 12 47.95 19.67 -23.81
CA LYS A 12 48.12 18.58 -22.83
C LYS A 12 46.87 18.29 -22.00
N VAL A 13 45.77 19.03 -22.21
CA VAL A 13 44.53 18.85 -21.44
C VAL A 13 43.73 17.66 -21.99
N THR A 14 43.41 16.71 -21.11
CA THR A 14 42.53 15.59 -21.45
C THR A 14 41.06 15.97 -21.22
N ILE A 15 40.25 15.81 -22.26
CA ILE A 15 38.80 16.02 -22.21
C ILE A 15 38.12 14.65 -22.09
N ASN A 16 37.28 14.49 -21.07
CA ASN A 16 36.50 13.28 -20.83
C ASN A 16 35.02 13.50 -21.21
N SER A 17 34.20 12.45 -21.09
CA SER A 17 32.78 12.51 -21.43
C SER A 17 31.99 13.55 -20.62
N LYS A 18 32.31 13.75 -19.35
CA LYS A 18 31.67 14.78 -18.50
C LYS A 18 31.97 16.20 -19.01
N HIS A 19 33.21 16.45 -19.43
CA HIS A 19 33.61 17.74 -20.01
C HIS A 19 32.91 18.01 -21.34
N LEU A 20 32.70 16.99 -22.19
CA LEU A 20 31.95 17.13 -23.44
C LEU A 20 30.46 17.43 -23.19
N LYS A 21 29.83 16.76 -22.22
CA LYS A 21 28.44 17.06 -21.86
C LYS A 21 28.29 18.48 -21.29
N LEU A 22 29.25 18.93 -20.46
CA LEU A 22 29.28 20.31 -19.96
C LEU A 22 29.47 21.33 -21.10
N THR A 23 30.23 20.96 -22.15
CA THR A 23 30.44 21.81 -23.33
C THR A 23 29.13 22.14 -24.02
N GLU A 24 28.23 21.16 -24.19
CA GLU A 24 26.92 21.37 -24.83
C GLU A 24 26.02 22.31 -24.02
N LEU A 25 25.96 22.12 -22.68
CA LEU A 25 25.18 23.00 -21.81
C LEU A 25 25.70 24.44 -21.85
N LEU A 26 27.02 24.62 -21.79
CA LEU A 26 27.63 25.95 -21.88
C LEU A 26 27.44 26.56 -23.27
N ALA A 27 27.50 25.78 -24.34
CA ALA A 27 27.25 26.25 -25.70
C ALA A 27 25.83 26.76 -25.86
N LYS A 28 24.83 25.98 -25.42
CA LYS A 28 23.43 26.39 -25.41
C LYS A 28 23.23 27.67 -24.60
N ASN A 29 23.74 27.72 -23.36
CA ASN A 29 23.58 28.91 -22.53
C ASN A 29 24.27 30.16 -23.12
N THR A 30 25.42 29.98 -23.78
CA THR A 30 26.12 31.08 -24.47
C THR A 30 25.25 31.65 -25.58
N HIS A 31 24.59 30.79 -26.35
CA HIS A 31 23.63 31.19 -27.38
C HIS A 31 22.43 31.94 -26.80
N GLU A 32 21.82 31.42 -25.73
CA GLU A 32 20.67 32.06 -25.08
C GLU A 32 21.03 33.47 -24.56
N ILE A 33 22.21 33.63 -23.94
CA ILE A 33 22.68 34.94 -23.47
C ILE A 33 22.89 35.90 -24.64
N TRP A 34 23.52 35.44 -25.72
CA TRP A 34 23.72 36.25 -26.92
C TRP A 34 22.37 36.65 -27.55
N ALA A 35 21.43 35.71 -27.66
CA ALA A 35 20.12 35.95 -28.25
C ALA A 35 19.31 36.95 -27.40
N GLN A 36 19.29 36.77 -26.08
CA GLN A 36 18.65 37.70 -25.14
C GLN A 36 19.22 39.11 -25.29
N GLN A 37 20.55 39.26 -25.29
CA GLN A 37 21.18 40.57 -25.44
C GLN A 37 20.81 41.23 -26.77
N ARG A 38 20.79 40.46 -27.88
CA ARG A 38 20.41 40.99 -29.19
C ARG A 38 18.95 41.40 -29.25
N ILE A 39 18.05 40.62 -28.65
CA ILE A 39 16.63 40.96 -28.56
C ILE A 39 16.44 42.26 -27.77
N ASP A 40 17.15 42.42 -26.65
CA ASP A 40 17.10 43.64 -25.82
C ASP A 40 17.63 44.88 -26.57
N GLU A 41 18.61 44.68 -27.46
CA GLU A 41 19.11 45.71 -28.38
C GLU A 41 18.15 46.01 -29.56
N GLY A 42 16.99 45.34 -29.61
CA GLY A 42 15.94 45.51 -30.62
C GLY A 42 16.15 44.69 -31.90
N TRP A 43 16.97 43.63 -31.85
CA TRP A 43 17.10 42.69 -32.95
C TRP A 43 15.98 41.66 -32.96
N LYS A 44 15.66 41.16 -34.15
CA LYS A 44 14.63 40.14 -34.37
C LYS A 44 15.10 39.11 -35.39
N PHE A 45 14.40 37.98 -35.45
CA PHE A 45 14.66 36.97 -36.46
C PHE A 45 14.48 37.52 -37.89
N GLY A 46 15.39 37.15 -38.79
CA GLY A 46 15.24 37.33 -40.23
C GLY A 46 16.13 36.35 -41.01
N PRO A 47 15.76 35.98 -42.24
CA PRO A 47 16.39 34.90 -42.98
C PRO A 47 17.86 35.17 -43.36
N GLN A 48 18.27 36.44 -43.33
CA GLN A 48 19.66 36.88 -43.49
C GLN A 48 19.95 38.00 -42.51
N ARG A 49 21.22 38.20 -42.18
CA ARG A 49 21.64 39.28 -41.29
C ARG A 49 21.48 40.63 -42.00
N ASP A 50 20.72 41.55 -41.39
CA ASP A 50 20.53 42.92 -41.83
C ASP A 50 20.67 43.87 -40.64
N ASP A 51 21.80 44.56 -40.57
CA ASP A 51 22.15 45.44 -39.44
C ASP A 51 21.29 46.73 -39.42
N ILE A 52 20.70 47.14 -40.55
CA ILE A 52 19.83 48.32 -40.64
C ILE A 52 18.45 47.99 -40.10
N ARG A 53 17.90 46.83 -40.49
CA ARG A 53 16.59 46.33 -40.02
C ARG A 53 16.68 45.61 -38.67
N LYS A 54 17.89 45.43 -38.15
CA LYS A 54 18.23 44.63 -36.96
C LYS A 54 17.66 43.21 -37.05
N GLU A 55 17.93 42.53 -38.15
CA GLU A 55 17.49 41.16 -38.39
C GLU A 55 18.70 40.20 -38.34
N HIS A 56 18.59 39.04 -37.68
CA HIS A 56 19.65 38.03 -37.64
C HIS A 56 19.09 36.60 -37.73
N PRO A 57 19.69 35.70 -38.55
CA PRO A 57 19.17 34.35 -38.76
C PRO A 57 19.31 33.45 -37.54
N GLY A 58 20.36 33.64 -36.74
CA GLY A 58 20.58 32.90 -35.49
C GLY A 58 19.63 33.25 -34.33
N LEU A 59 18.70 34.20 -34.46
CA LEU A 59 17.72 34.50 -33.39
C LEU A 59 16.57 33.48 -33.37
N VAL A 60 16.95 32.23 -33.15
CA VAL A 60 16.10 31.03 -33.01
C VAL A 60 16.56 30.23 -31.79
N PRO A 61 15.74 29.31 -31.25
CA PRO A 61 16.18 28.38 -30.21
C PRO A 61 17.46 27.64 -30.61
N TYR A 62 18.33 27.34 -29.64
CA TYR A 62 19.60 26.67 -29.89
C TYR A 62 19.45 25.39 -30.72
N GLU A 63 18.39 24.60 -30.48
CA GLU A 63 18.09 23.36 -31.19
C GLU A 63 17.89 23.56 -32.71
N GLU A 64 17.42 24.75 -33.11
CA GLU A 64 17.10 25.12 -34.50
C GLU A 64 18.28 25.74 -35.26
N LEU A 65 19.40 26.03 -34.58
CA LEU A 65 20.62 26.50 -35.23
C LEU A 65 21.21 25.45 -36.18
N SER A 66 21.94 25.93 -37.18
CA SER A 66 22.75 25.04 -38.02
C SER A 66 23.87 24.38 -37.21
N GLU A 67 24.28 23.18 -37.61
CA GLU A 67 25.40 22.49 -36.93
C GLU A 67 26.70 23.29 -36.96
N SER A 68 26.92 24.12 -38.00
CA SER A 68 28.07 25.02 -38.07
C SER A 68 28.04 26.13 -37.00
N GLU A 69 26.86 26.67 -36.70
CA GLU A 69 26.69 27.70 -35.66
C GLU A 69 26.82 27.06 -34.28
N LYS A 70 26.14 25.92 -34.04
CA LYS A 70 26.30 25.15 -32.81
C LYS A 70 27.76 24.77 -32.57
N GLN A 71 28.50 24.40 -33.62
CA GLN A 71 29.92 24.05 -33.50
C GLN A 71 30.78 25.25 -33.07
N TYR A 72 30.43 26.47 -33.48
CA TYR A 72 31.13 27.67 -33.03
C TYR A 72 30.97 27.90 -31.52
N ASP A 73 29.74 27.76 -31.00
CA ASP A 73 29.47 27.89 -29.57
C ASP A 73 30.14 26.77 -28.78
N ARG A 74 30.11 25.54 -29.29
CA ARG A 74 30.81 24.39 -28.69
C ARG A 74 32.31 24.59 -28.63
N ASN A 75 32.93 25.12 -29.69
CA ASN A 75 34.36 25.41 -29.71
C ASN A 75 34.73 26.46 -28.67
N THR A 76 33.88 27.48 -28.50
CA THR A 76 34.06 28.54 -27.51
C THR A 76 33.95 27.98 -26.08
N ALA A 77 32.89 27.23 -25.79
CA ALA A 77 32.68 26.58 -24.50
C ALA A 77 33.79 25.57 -24.16
N LEU A 78 34.20 24.74 -25.13
CA LEU A 78 35.27 23.77 -24.95
C LEU A 78 36.62 24.45 -24.70
N GLY A 79 36.87 25.58 -25.36
CA GLY A 79 38.05 26.40 -25.13
C GLY A 79 38.14 26.88 -23.68
N VAL A 80 37.03 27.38 -23.12
CA VAL A 80 36.95 27.81 -21.72
C VAL A 80 37.23 26.64 -20.76
N ILE A 81 36.59 25.48 -20.97
CA ILE A 81 36.82 24.28 -20.15
C ILE A 81 38.29 23.86 -20.21
N LYS A 82 38.89 23.83 -21.40
CA LYS A 82 40.30 23.47 -21.58
C LYS A 82 41.23 24.42 -20.84
N VAL A 83 40.97 25.73 -20.88
CA VAL A 83 41.76 26.72 -20.15
C VAL A 83 41.65 26.51 -18.64
N LEU A 84 40.45 26.30 -18.11
CA LEU A 84 40.25 26.05 -16.67
C LEU A 84 41.03 24.82 -16.19
N LEU A 85 40.98 23.73 -16.97
CA LEU A 85 41.74 22.51 -16.67
C LEU A 85 43.26 22.72 -16.80
N ALA A 86 43.73 23.46 -17.81
CA ALA A 86 45.14 23.80 -17.97
C ALA A 86 45.69 24.65 -16.80
N LEU A 87 44.85 25.49 -16.23
CA LEU A 87 45.15 26.31 -15.04
C LEU A 87 45.06 25.52 -13.72
N GLY A 88 44.75 24.21 -13.77
CA GLY A 88 44.75 23.32 -12.60
C GLY A 88 43.43 23.30 -11.82
N TYR A 89 42.36 23.91 -12.33
CA TYR A 89 41.04 23.82 -11.70
C TYR A 89 40.43 22.43 -11.90
N ARG A 90 39.71 21.97 -10.88
CA ARG A 90 38.80 20.81 -10.98
C ARG A 90 37.37 21.32 -11.07
N LEU A 91 36.63 20.82 -12.06
CA LEU A 91 35.23 21.13 -12.26
C LEU A 91 34.40 20.03 -11.62
N GLU A 92 33.85 20.31 -10.45
CA GLU A 92 32.96 19.43 -9.69
C GLU A 92 31.61 20.14 -9.52
N GLY A 93 30.50 19.45 -9.80
CA GLY A 93 29.15 19.97 -9.58
C GLY A 93 28.48 19.23 -8.43
N GLU A 94 27.96 19.95 -7.44
CA GLU A 94 27.08 19.38 -6.43
C GLU A 94 25.74 18.98 -7.09
N GLY A 95 25.48 17.68 -7.17
CA GLY A 95 24.38 17.14 -7.97
C GLY A 95 24.78 17.04 -9.44
N THR A 96 25.39 15.92 -9.84
CA THR A 96 25.53 15.59 -11.25
C THR A 96 24.15 15.62 -11.93
N PRO A 97 23.91 16.48 -12.95
CA PRO A 97 22.67 16.44 -13.73
C PRO A 97 22.66 15.29 -14.74
N PHE A 98 23.71 14.46 -14.74
CA PHE A 98 23.88 13.34 -15.66
C PHE A 98 23.79 12.03 -14.86
N PRO A 99 22.67 11.31 -14.94
CA PRO A 99 22.58 9.93 -14.49
C PRO A 99 23.58 9.05 -15.25
N ASP A 100 24.10 8.05 -14.57
CA ASP A 100 25.06 7.10 -15.12
C ASP A 100 24.29 6.10 -16.00
N GLU A 101 24.35 6.24 -17.34
CA GLU A 101 23.73 5.30 -18.29
C GLU A 101 24.12 3.83 -17.99
N GLN A 102 25.29 3.62 -17.38
CA GLN A 102 25.75 2.31 -16.91
C GLN A 102 24.91 1.78 -15.75
N GLN A 103 24.48 2.64 -14.81
CA GLN A 103 23.60 2.24 -13.70
C GLN A 103 22.19 1.91 -14.19
N GLU A 104 21.65 2.66 -15.16
CA GLU A 104 20.33 2.37 -15.74
C GLU A 104 20.35 1.04 -16.53
N GLN A 105 21.39 0.79 -17.32
CA GLN A 105 21.59 -0.50 -18.00
C GLN A 105 21.76 -1.65 -17.01
N GLN A 106 22.49 -1.44 -15.91
CA GLN A 106 22.67 -2.44 -14.86
C GLN A 106 21.35 -2.73 -14.14
N LEU A 107 20.54 -1.71 -13.84
CA LEU A 107 19.23 -1.85 -13.21
C LEU A 107 18.25 -2.58 -14.14
N ALA A 108 18.23 -2.23 -15.43
CA ALA A 108 17.41 -2.90 -16.44
C ALA A 108 17.80 -4.39 -16.59
N LEU A 109 19.10 -4.70 -16.56
CA LEU A 109 19.58 -6.08 -16.59
C LEU A 109 19.24 -6.85 -15.29
N MET A 110 19.36 -6.21 -14.12
CA MET A 110 18.94 -6.80 -12.85
C MET A 110 17.44 -7.10 -12.84
N LEU A 111 16.61 -6.18 -13.35
CA LEU A 111 15.16 -6.37 -13.46
C LEU A 111 14.80 -7.50 -14.41
N LYS A 112 15.48 -7.58 -15.56
CA LYS A 112 15.29 -8.68 -16.50
C LYS A 112 15.67 -10.02 -15.87
N ASN A 113 16.81 -10.09 -15.19
CA ASN A 113 17.26 -11.30 -14.52
C ASN A 113 16.34 -11.70 -13.35
N LEU A 114 15.76 -10.74 -12.63
CA LEU A 114 14.76 -11.02 -11.59
C LEU A 114 13.47 -11.60 -12.18
N LYS A 115 13.00 -11.04 -13.30
CA LYS A 115 11.84 -11.55 -14.03
C LYS A 115 12.05 -12.98 -14.55
N ASP A 116 13.26 -13.28 -15.00
CA ASP A 116 13.64 -14.60 -15.52
C ASP A 116 14.02 -15.59 -14.40
N SER A 117 14.19 -15.13 -13.16
CA SER A 117 14.51 -15.99 -12.01
C SER A 117 13.25 -16.63 -11.43
N SER A 118 13.32 -17.92 -11.09
CA SER A 118 12.24 -18.64 -10.40
C SER A 118 12.05 -18.22 -8.94
N GLU A 119 12.90 -17.34 -8.42
CA GLU A 119 12.85 -16.79 -7.06
C GLU A 119 12.69 -15.26 -7.14
N LEU A 120 11.53 -14.82 -7.59
CA LEU A 120 11.11 -13.42 -7.45
C LEU A 120 10.99 -13.08 -5.96
N ASN A 121 12.00 -12.43 -5.40
CA ASN A 121 11.95 -11.94 -4.02
C ASN A 121 11.70 -10.43 -3.99
N LEU A 122 10.55 -10.07 -3.43
CA LEU A 122 10.08 -8.71 -3.24
C LEU A 122 11.06 -7.82 -2.45
N SER A 123 11.90 -8.37 -1.58
CA SER A 123 12.96 -7.59 -0.91
C SER A 123 13.98 -7.02 -1.89
N SER A 124 14.30 -7.78 -2.95
CA SER A 124 15.20 -7.32 -4.03
C SER A 124 14.53 -6.24 -4.87
N LEU A 125 13.23 -6.39 -5.14
CA LEU A 125 12.44 -5.39 -5.88
C LEU A 125 12.27 -4.10 -5.09
N LEU A 126 12.09 -4.17 -3.77
CA LEU A 126 12.05 -3.01 -2.87
C LEU A 126 13.36 -2.24 -2.87
N ALA A 127 14.49 -2.95 -2.80
CA ALA A 127 15.80 -2.34 -2.91
C ALA A 127 15.95 -1.63 -4.27
N ILE A 128 15.55 -2.29 -5.37
CA ILE A 128 15.57 -1.70 -6.71
C ILE A 128 14.64 -0.49 -6.81
N GLY A 129 13.43 -0.55 -6.27
CA GLY A 129 12.49 0.57 -6.28
C GLY A 129 13.06 1.81 -5.55
N ARG A 130 13.69 1.60 -4.39
CA ARG A 130 14.36 2.69 -3.65
C ARG A 130 15.51 3.30 -4.43
N GLU A 131 16.32 2.48 -5.10
CA GLU A 131 17.42 2.98 -5.96
C GLU A 131 16.89 3.64 -7.24
N THR A 132 15.78 3.15 -7.81
CA THR A 132 15.13 3.73 -9.00
C THR A 132 14.72 5.18 -8.75
N ILE A 133 14.13 5.48 -7.59
CA ILE A 133 13.74 6.84 -7.21
C ILE A 133 14.95 7.79 -7.15
N LYS A 134 16.13 7.28 -6.74
CA LYS A 134 17.37 8.07 -6.69
C LYS A 134 17.94 8.32 -8.08
N ILE A 135 17.88 7.31 -8.96
CA ILE A 135 18.51 7.33 -10.28
C ILE A 135 17.74 8.22 -11.28
N ARG A 136 16.41 8.41 -11.09
CA ARG A 136 15.52 9.15 -12.00
C ARG A 136 15.65 8.66 -13.45
N PRO A 137 15.10 7.48 -13.78
CA PRO A 137 15.33 6.83 -15.07
C PRO A 137 14.82 7.69 -16.24
N HIS A 138 15.39 7.46 -17.43
CA HIS A 138 15.07 8.21 -18.64
C HIS A 138 13.88 7.61 -19.42
N SER A 139 13.48 6.38 -19.08
CA SER A 139 12.35 5.67 -19.69
C SER A 139 11.34 5.22 -18.62
N PRO A 140 10.03 5.16 -18.96
CA PRO A 140 9.02 4.55 -18.09
C PRO A 140 9.19 3.02 -17.91
N ASP A 141 10.03 2.35 -18.71
CA ASP A 141 10.14 0.89 -18.76
C ASP A 141 10.46 0.26 -17.39
N ILE A 142 11.32 0.90 -16.60
CA ILE A 142 11.67 0.40 -15.26
C ILE A 142 10.43 0.40 -14.34
N TYR A 143 9.63 1.47 -14.37
CA TYR A 143 8.40 1.55 -13.57
C TYR A 143 7.34 0.56 -14.06
N ILE A 144 7.26 0.34 -15.38
CA ILE A 144 6.37 -0.67 -15.98
C ILE A 144 6.75 -2.07 -15.51
N VAL A 145 8.02 -2.46 -15.65
CA VAL A 145 8.52 -3.79 -15.25
C VAL A 145 8.38 -3.99 -13.74
N LEU A 146 8.73 -2.99 -12.92
CA LEU A 146 8.53 -3.05 -11.48
C LEU A 146 7.05 -3.21 -11.14
N GLY A 147 6.17 -2.38 -11.70
CA GLY A 147 4.73 -2.46 -11.46
C GLY A 147 4.13 -3.82 -11.83
N GLU A 148 4.47 -4.36 -13.00
CA GLU A 148 4.04 -5.70 -13.43
C GLU A 148 4.49 -6.78 -12.46
N THR A 149 5.78 -6.77 -12.12
CA THR A 149 6.38 -7.80 -11.26
C THR A 149 5.79 -7.76 -9.85
N ILE A 150 5.62 -6.57 -9.29
CA ILE A 150 5.02 -6.36 -7.97
C ILE A 150 3.54 -6.79 -7.99
N LEU A 151 2.80 -6.54 -9.08
CA LEU A 151 1.42 -7.02 -9.23
C LEU A 151 1.32 -8.55 -9.31
N GLN A 152 2.27 -9.20 -9.98
CA GLN A 152 2.35 -10.67 -10.06
C GLN A 152 2.57 -11.29 -8.68
N LEU A 153 3.42 -10.67 -7.85
CA LEU A 153 3.67 -11.08 -6.47
C LEU A 153 2.49 -10.86 -5.52
N GLY A 154 1.43 -10.18 -5.96
CA GLY A 154 0.27 -9.89 -5.13
C GLY A 154 0.45 -8.67 -4.21
N GLU A 155 1.21 -7.67 -4.66
CA GLU A 155 1.45 -6.41 -3.93
C GLU A 155 0.88 -5.17 -4.63
N PRO A 156 -0.44 -5.11 -4.88
CA PRO A 156 -1.04 -4.00 -5.61
C PRO A 156 -0.85 -2.64 -4.93
N LEU A 157 -0.72 -2.57 -3.60
CA LEU A 157 -0.49 -1.30 -2.91
C LEU A 157 0.90 -0.73 -3.23
N MET A 158 1.92 -1.58 -3.23
CA MET A 158 3.27 -1.17 -3.60
C MET A 158 3.37 -0.87 -5.09
N ALA A 159 2.69 -1.64 -5.94
CA ALA A 159 2.62 -1.36 -7.36
C ALA A 159 1.99 0.01 -7.61
N TYR A 160 0.91 0.35 -6.89
CA TYR A 160 0.31 1.68 -6.95
C TYR A 160 1.33 2.78 -6.63
N ASP A 161 2.11 2.64 -5.57
CA ASP A 161 3.11 3.65 -5.18
C ASP A 161 4.19 3.83 -6.26
N VAL A 162 4.74 2.72 -6.78
CA VAL A 162 5.76 2.74 -7.84
C VAL A 162 5.22 3.34 -9.14
N LEU A 163 4.01 2.95 -9.55
CA LEU A 163 3.39 3.43 -10.79
C LEU A 163 2.97 4.90 -10.69
N THR A 164 2.49 5.32 -9.53
CA THR A 164 2.17 6.73 -9.25
C THR A 164 3.43 7.59 -9.33
N GLU A 165 4.55 7.10 -8.79
CA GLU A 165 5.84 7.79 -8.92
C GLU A 165 6.26 7.92 -10.40
N GLY A 166 6.16 6.84 -11.18
CA GLY A 166 6.43 6.89 -12.62
C GLY A 166 5.55 7.91 -13.37
N LEU A 167 4.27 7.98 -13.03
CA LEU A 167 3.33 8.92 -13.67
C LEU A 167 3.62 10.40 -13.37
N LYS A 168 4.35 10.73 -12.30
CA LYS A 168 4.83 12.11 -12.08
C LYS A 168 5.78 12.58 -13.19
N HIS A 169 6.48 11.64 -13.84
CA HIS A 169 7.44 11.92 -14.91
C HIS A 169 6.86 11.66 -16.31
N TRP A 170 5.94 10.70 -16.45
CA TRP A 170 5.29 10.37 -17.73
C TRP A 170 3.76 10.33 -17.61
N GLU A 171 3.16 11.48 -17.31
CA GLU A 171 1.72 11.63 -17.05
C GLU A 171 0.80 11.05 -18.14
N ASN A 172 1.25 11.04 -19.40
CA ASN A 172 0.47 10.57 -20.55
C ASN A 172 0.81 9.13 -20.99
N ASN A 173 1.61 8.38 -20.22
CA ASN A 173 1.94 7.01 -20.58
C ASN A 173 0.76 6.06 -20.31
N ASN A 174 0.16 5.53 -21.37
CA ASN A 174 -1.00 4.63 -21.27
C ASN A 174 -0.71 3.35 -20.49
N ARG A 175 0.47 2.74 -20.66
CA ARG A 175 0.79 1.48 -19.97
C ARG A 175 0.92 1.68 -18.46
N LEU A 176 1.54 2.77 -18.01
CA LEU A 176 1.58 3.13 -16.59
C LEU A 176 0.17 3.34 -16.03
N LYS A 177 -0.71 4.05 -16.75
CA LYS A 177 -2.12 4.23 -16.33
C LYS A 177 -2.90 2.92 -16.28
N GLN A 178 -2.72 2.03 -17.27
CA GLN A 178 -3.32 0.70 -17.28
C GLN A 178 -2.90 -0.14 -16.08
N LEU A 179 -1.59 -0.17 -15.79
CA LEU A 179 -1.06 -0.90 -14.63
C LEU A 179 -1.52 -0.28 -13.32
N LEU A 180 -1.61 1.06 -13.24
CA LEU A 180 -2.15 1.75 -12.06
C LEU A 180 -3.62 1.38 -11.84
N ALA A 181 -4.42 1.34 -12.92
CA ALA A 181 -5.81 0.90 -12.85
C ALA A 181 -5.92 -0.57 -12.44
N LEU A 182 -5.04 -1.44 -12.92
CA LEU A 182 -4.99 -2.84 -12.51
C LEU A 182 -4.58 -2.98 -11.02
N ALA A 183 -3.65 -2.17 -10.54
CA ALA A 183 -3.27 -2.11 -9.13
C ALA A 183 -4.46 -1.69 -8.25
N LEU A 184 -5.16 -0.62 -8.64
CA LEU A 184 -6.38 -0.16 -7.97
C LEU A 184 -7.47 -1.25 -7.96
N ALA A 185 -7.70 -1.93 -9.08
CA ALA A 185 -8.69 -3.01 -9.15
C ALA A 185 -8.31 -4.20 -8.26
N ARG A 186 -7.03 -4.61 -8.26
CA ARG A 186 -6.54 -5.72 -7.42
C ARG A 186 -6.54 -5.39 -5.93
N SER A 187 -6.41 -4.10 -5.55
CA SER A 187 -6.50 -3.65 -4.15
C SER A 187 -7.93 -3.43 -3.64
N GLY A 188 -8.95 -3.61 -4.49
CA GLY A 188 -10.35 -3.41 -4.13
C GLY A 188 -10.90 -2.00 -4.41
N ALA A 189 -10.05 -1.06 -4.83
CA ALA A 189 -10.43 0.31 -5.20
C ALA A 189 -11.07 0.39 -6.60
N THR A 190 -12.10 -0.45 -6.82
CA THR A 190 -12.66 -0.76 -8.14
C THR A 190 -13.27 0.46 -8.83
N LEU A 191 -13.96 1.34 -8.10
CA LEU A 191 -14.56 2.55 -8.67
C LEU A 191 -13.50 3.51 -9.23
N ARG A 192 -12.37 3.65 -8.53
CA ARG A 192 -11.24 4.49 -8.98
C ARG A 192 -10.56 3.88 -10.20
N ALA A 193 -10.35 2.58 -10.20
CA ALA A 193 -9.84 1.85 -11.36
C ALA A 193 -10.75 2.04 -12.59
N ASN A 194 -12.07 1.86 -12.41
CA ASN A 194 -13.06 2.02 -13.46
C ASN A 194 -13.06 3.44 -14.03
N SER A 195 -13.05 4.45 -13.16
CA SER A 195 -13.03 5.87 -13.57
C SER A 195 -11.79 6.20 -14.40
N LEU A 196 -10.59 5.78 -13.94
CA LEU A 196 -9.34 5.98 -14.67
C LEU A 196 -9.35 5.32 -16.06
N LEU A 197 -9.97 4.15 -16.20
CA LEU A 197 -10.07 3.44 -17.47
C LEU A 197 -11.12 4.06 -18.40
N LEU A 198 -12.23 4.58 -17.86
CA LEU A 198 -13.20 5.34 -18.63
C LEU A 198 -12.57 6.61 -19.20
N GLU A 199 -11.80 7.35 -18.40
CA GLU A 199 -11.04 8.51 -18.88
C GLU A 199 -10.08 8.16 -20.02
N LEU A 200 -9.39 7.02 -19.94
CA LEU A 200 -8.54 6.53 -21.03
C LEU A 200 -9.34 6.23 -22.30
N VAL A 201 -10.51 5.59 -22.17
CA VAL A 201 -11.39 5.28 -23.31
C VAL A 201 -11.97 6.55 -23.92
N GLU A 202 -12.37 7.52 -23.10
CA GLU A 202 -12.84 8.85 -23.54
C GLU A 202 -11.74 9.64 -24.26
N ALA A 203 -10.49 9.49 -23.82
CA ALA A 203 -9.31 10.02 -24.50
C ALA A 203 -8.93 9.26 -25.79
N GLY A 204 -9.68 8.22 -26.16
CA GLY A 204 -9.54 7.49 -27.42
C GLY A 204 -8.79 6.16 -27.32
N ALA A 205 -8.44 5.68 -26.12
CA ALA A 205 -7.84 4.36 -25.97
C ALA A 205 -8.86 3.25 -26.28
N SER A 206 -8.54 2.41 -27.25
CA SER A 206 -9.40 1.28 -27.67
C SER A 206 -8.62 -0.03 -27.80
N ASP A 207 -7.43 -0.11 -27.20
CA ASP A 207 -6.62 -1.31 -27.23
C ASP A 207 -7.20 -2.40 -26.31
N ARG A 208 -6.83 -3.65 -26.60
CA ARG A 208 -7.30 -4.84 -25.88
C ARG A 208 -7.11 -4.73 -24.37
N GLU A 209 -5.98 -4.20 -23.93
CA GLU A 209 -5.62 -4.17 -22.51
C GLU A 209 -6.54 -3.22 -21.75
N THR A 210 -6.67 -1.98 -22.21
CA THR A 210 -7.57 -0.98 -21.61
C THR A 210 -8.99 -1.51 -21.49
N ILE A 211 -9.54 -2.07 -22.58
CA ILE A 211 -10.93 -2.57 -22.59
C ILE A 211 -11.08 -3.79 -21.67
N SER A 212 -10.08 -4.69 -21.62
CA SER A 212 -10.15 -5.89 -20.78
C SER A 212 -10.06 -5.57 -19.28
N ILE A 213 -9.22 -4.61 -18.88
CA ILE A 213 -9.17 -4.14 -17.49
C ILE A 213 -10.47 -3.40 -17.15
N LEU A 214 -11.01 -2.59 -18.08
CA LEU A 214 -12.30 -1.93 -17.85
C LEU A 214 -13.42 -2.96 -17.65
N ALA A 215 -13.46 -4.01 -18.48
CA ALA A 215 -14.41 -5.11 -18.33
C ALA A 215 -14.25 -5.81 -16.97
N ARG A 216 -13.00 -6.03 -16.52
CA ARG A 216 -12.71 -6.55 -15.18
C ARG A 216 -13.30 -5.66 -14.10
N THR A 217 -13.11 -4.35 -14.17
CA THR A 217 -13.66 -3.45 -13.14
C THR A 217 -15.19 -3.51 -13.08
N HIS A 218 -15.88 -3.63 -14.22
CA HIS A 218 -17.33 -3.85 -14.23
C HIS A 218 -17.73 -5.20 -13.63
N LYS A 219 -16.94 -6.26 -13.86
CA LYS A 219 -17.15 -7.56 -13.20
C LYS A 219 -16.94 -7.47 -11.69
N ASP A 220 -15.92 -6.76 -11.23
CA ASP A 220 -15.66 -6.54 -9.81
C ASP A 220 -16.80 -5.71 -9.18
N LEU A 221 -17.32 -4.68 -9.88
CA LEU A 221 -18.51 -3.93 -9.46
C LEU A 221 -19.78 -4.79 -9.43
N TYR A 222 -19.93 -5.74 -10.36
CA TYR A 222 -21.03 -6.71 -10.32
C TYR A 222 -21.01 -7.57 -9.04
N LEU A 223 -19.82 -7.96 -8.57
CA LEU A 223 -19.67 -8.72 -7.32
C LEU A 223 -19.92 -7.87 -6.07
N GLN A 224 -19.59 -6.58 -6.14
CA GLN A 224 -19.79 -5.62 -5.04
C GLN A 224 -21.22 -5.05 -5.00
N ALA A 225 -21.97 -5.11 -6.09
CA ALA A 225 -23.30 -4.51 -6.19
C ALA A 225 -24.31 -5.20 -5.27
N THR A 226 -24.93 -4.43 -4.39
CA THR A 226 -25.99 -4.90 -3.48
C THR A 226 -27.38 -4.82 -4.10
N SER A 227 -27.61 -3.89 -5.05
CA SER A 227 -28.90 -3.71 -5.71
C SER A 227 -29.03 -4.63 -6.94
N PRO A 228 -30.18 -5.31 -7.15
CA PRO A 228 -30.37 -6.16 -8.33
C PRO A 228 -30.24 -5.41 -9.66
N LYS A 229 -30.68 -4.14 -9.69
CA LYS A 229 -30.63 -3.29 -10.88
C LYS A 229 -29.18 -2.99 -11.27
N GLU A 230 -28.36 -2.60 -10.31
CA GLU A 230 -26.95 -2.30 -10.57
C GLU A 230 -26.17 -3.56 -10.88
N LYS A 231 -26.45 -4.65 -10.18
CA LYS A 231 -25.88 -5.96 -10.49
C LYS A 231 -26.13 -6.32 -11.96
N GLN A 232 -27.36 -6.19 -12.45
CA GLN A 232 -27.67 -6.41 -13.87
C GLN A 232 -26.91 -5.44 -14.79
N ARG A 233 -26.86 -4.15 -14.47
CA ARG A 233 -26.16 -3.14 -15.26
C ARG A 233 -24.66 -3.46 -15.40
N GLN A 234 -24.01 -3.79 -14.30
CA GLN A 234 -22.57 -4.10 -14.26
C GLN A 234 -22.25 -5.40 -14.97
N LEU A 235 -23.12 -6.42 -14.85
CA LEU A 235 -23.03 -7.67 -15.61
C LEU A 235 -23.08 -7.41 -17.13
N GLU A 236 -24.03 -6.59 -17.58
CA GLU A 236 -24.16 -6.22 -19.00
C GLU A 236 -22.94 -5.45 -19.51
N LEU A 237 -22.47 -4.46 -18.76
CA LEU A 237 -21.28 -3.69 -19.13
C LEU A 237 -20.04 -4.58 -19.21
N ALA A 238 -19.82 -5.45 -18.22
CA ALA A 238 -18.69 -6.38 -18.23
C ALA A 238 -18.74 -7.32 -19.45
N ALA A 239 -19.92 -7.92 -19.72
CA ALA A 239 -20.11 -8.81 -20.87
C ALA A 239 -19.83 -8.10 -22.20
N GLN A 240 -20.40 -6.90 -22.40
CA GLN A 240 -20.20 -6.11 -23.61
C GLN A 240 -18.72 -5.77 -23.84
N ARG A 241 -18.00 -5.35 -22.78
CA ARG A 241 -16.60 -4.95 -22.89
C ARG A 241 -15.67 -6.14 -23.14
N TYR A 242 -15.88 -7.29 -22.48
CA TYR A 242 -15.10 -8.50 -22.79
C TYR A 242 -15.38 -8.99 -24.21
N GLN A 243 -16.64 -8.97 -24.66
CA GLN A 243 -16.99 -9.32 -26.04
C GLN A 243 -16.34 -8.37 -27.04
N GLN A 244 -16.34 -7.07 -26.78
CA GLN A 244 -15.64 -6.07 -27.59
C GLN A 244 -14.13 -6.38 -27.69
N ALA A 245 -13.46 -6.63 -26.56
CA ALA A 245 -12.04 -6.96 -26.54
C ALA A 245 -11.73 -8.28 -27.27
N TYR A 246 -12.64 -9.26 -27.18
CA TYR A 246 -12.50 -10.54 -27.88
C TYR A 246 -12.65 -10.37 -29.39
N GLN A 247 -13.66 -9.63 -29.85
CA GLN A 247 -13.86 -9.34 -31.28
C GLN A 247 -12.68 -8.59 -31.92
N LEU A 248 -11.98 -7.74 -31.15
CA LEU A 248 -10.83 -6.98 -31.65
C LEU A 248 -9.58 -7.84 -31.89
N THR A 249 -9.39 -8.92 -31.14
CA THR A 249 -8.09 -9.62 -31.10
C THR A 249 -8.18 -11.13 -31.27
N SER A 250 -9.36 -11.72 -31.13
CA SER A 250 -9.57 -13.17 -30.99
C SER A 250 -8.66 -13.80 -29.93
N SER A 251 -8.24 -13.03 -28.92
CA SER A 251 -7.34 -13.49 -27.86
C SER A 251 -8.12 -14.34 -26.84
N TYR A 252 -7.49 -15.42 -26.37
CA TYR A 252 -8.13 -16.36 -25.44
C TYR A 252 -8.57 -15.70 -24.11
N TYR A 253 -7.83 -14.70 -23.60
CA TYR A 253 -8.10 -14.05 -22.32
C TYR A 253 -9.43 -13.26 -22.29
N PRO A 254 -9.68 -12.29 -23.20
CA PRO A 254 -10.99 -11.65 -23.27
C PRO A 254 -12.08 -12.63 -23.71
N GLY A 255 -11.75 -13.64 -24.53
CA GLY A 255 -12.70 -14.66 -24.97
C GLY A 255 -13.26 -15.50 -23.83
N ILE A 256 -12.40 -16.00 -22.94
CA ILE A 256 -12.87 -16.82 -21.81
C ILE A 256 -13.66 -15.99 -20.79
N ASN A 257 -13.24 -14.76 -20.54
CA ASN A 257 -14.00 -13.87 -19.68
C ASN A 257 -15.35 -13.47 -20.31
N ALA A 258 -15.42 -13.31 -21.64
CA ALA A 258 -16.69 -13.13 -22.34
C ALA A 258 -17.60 -14.35 -22.18
N ALA A 259 -17.07 -15.58 -22.27
CA ALA A 259 -17.82 -16.80 -21.99
C ALA A 259 -18.33 -16.82 -20.55
N THR A 260 -17.49 -16.47 -19.57
CA THR A 260 -17.88 -16.37 -18.15
C THR A 260 -19.00 -15.37 -17.93
N MET A 261 -18.89 -14.14 -18.46
CA MET A 261 -19.96 -13.15 -18.29
C MET A 261 -21.24 -13.54 -19.04
N THR A 262 -21.13 -14.23 -20.18
CA THR A 262 -22.28 -14.76 -20.93
C THR A 262 -22.99 -15.87 -20.15
N LEU A 263 -22.22 -16.74 -19.47
CA LEU A 263 -22.76 -17.78 -18.60
C LEU A 263 -23.55 -17.16 -17.44
N LEU A 264 -22.97 -16.15 -16.77
CA LEU A 264 -23.60 -15.45 -15.64
C LEU A 264 -24.89 -14.71 -16.04
N LYS A 265 -25.07 -14.37 -17.33
CA LYS A 265 -26.33 -13.83 -17.88
C LYS A 265 -27.42 -14.89 -18.09
N GLY A 266 -27.12 -16.17 -17.91
CA GLY A 266 -28.02 -17.29 -18.20
C GLY A 266 -27.99 -17.77 -19.66
N GLU A 267 -27.07 -17.27 -20.48
CA GLU A 267 -26.93 -17.64 -21.90
C GLU A 267 -25.99 -18.84 -22.08
N GLU A 268 -26.33 -19.97 -21.45
CA GLU A 268 -25.41 -21.12 -21.31
C GLU A 268 -24.91 -21.70 -22.63
N VAL A 269 -25.77 -21.79 -23.64
CA VAL A 269 -25.41 -22.36 -24.95
C VAL A 269 -24.30 -21.51 -25.60
N ILE A 270 -24.49 -20.19 -25.61
CA ILE A 270 -23.52 -19.25 -26.20
C ILE A 270 -22.22 -19.26 -25.39
N ALA A 271 -22.31 -19.28 -24.07
CA ALA A 271 -21.13 -19.35 -23.21
C ALA A 271 -20.29 -20.61 -23.49
N ARG A 272 -20.93 -21.77 -23.64
CA ARG A 272 -20.27 -23.04 -23.95
C ARG A 272 -19.67 -23.05 -25.36
N GLU A 273 -20.30 -22.43 -26.34
CA GLU A 273 -19.75 -22.26 -27.70
C GLU A 273 -18.46 -21.44 -27.66
N ILE A 274 -18.47 -20.27 -27.00
CA ILE A 274 -17.29 -19.41 -26.85
C ILE A 274 -16.18 -20.16 -26.09
N ALA A 275 -16.51 -20.81 -24.97
CA ALA A 275 -15.54 -21.56 -24.17
C ALA A 275 -14.92 -22.73 -24.96
N THR A 276 -15.70 -23.40 -25.82
CA THR A 276 -15.19 -24.47 -26.70
C THR A 276 -14.17 -23.92 -27.70
N GLN A 277 -14.50 -22.82 -28.37
CA GLN A 277 -13.60 -22.16 -29.34
C GLN A 277 -12.30 -21.70 -28.67
N VAL A 278 -12.40 -21.07 -27.49
CA VAL A 278 -11.23 -20.64 -26.72
C VAL A 278 -10.38 -21.82 -26.27
N ARG A 279 -11.01 -22.91 -25.80
CA ARG A 279 -10.29 -24.14 -25.42
C ARG A 279 -9.52 -24.72 -26.60
N GLU A 280 -10.15 -24.82 -27.77
CA GLU A 280 -9.51 -25.31 -28.99
C GLU A 280 -8.32 -24.42 -29.40
N GLN A 281 -8.49 -23.10 -29.34
CA GLN A 281 -7.42 -22.13 -29.59
C GLN A 281 -6.24 -22.33 -28.64
N CYS A 282 -6.49 -22.48 -27.34
CA CYS A 282 -5.46 -22.69 -26.33
C CYS A 282 -4.72 -24.04 -26.52
N LEU A 283 -5.45 -25.11 -26.85
CA LEU A 283 -4.84 -26.43 -27.06
C LEU A 283 -3.90 -26.48 -28.27
N GLN A 284 -4.16 -25.67 -29.30
CA GLN A 284 -3.31 -25.55 -30.49
C GLN A 284 -2.00 -24.80 -30.22
N GLN A 285 -1.87 -24.06 -29.11
CA GLN A 285 -0.62 -23.36 -28.78
C GLN A 285 0.43 -24.34 -28.25
N PRO A 286 1.65 -24.32 -28.82
CA PRO A 286 2.72 -25.25 -28.44
C PRO A 286 3.25 -24.94 -27.04
N GLU A 287 3.52 -23.66 -26.77
CA GLU A 287 3.93 -23.16 -25.46
C GLU A 287 2.70 -22.85 -24.61
N LYS A 288 2.72 -23.30 -23.36
CA LYS A 288 1.62 -23.10 -22.40
C LYS A 288 2.16 -22.31 -21.24
N ASP A 289 1.92 -21.00 -21.28
CA ASP A 289 2.16 -20.12 -20.15
C ASP A 289 1.09 -20.31 -19.06
N TYR A 290 1.27 -19.63 -17.93
CA TYR A 290 0.33 -19.63 -16.81
C TYR A 290 -1.10 -19.29 -17.24
N TRP A 291 -1.27 -18.20 -18.01
CA TRP A 291 -2.59 -17.67 -18.37
C TRP A 291 -3.35 -18.60 -19.31
N LEU A 292 -2.64 -19.27 -20.21
CA LEU A 292 -3.23 -20.27 -21.10
C LEU A 292 -3.74 -21.48 -20.32
N LEU A 293 -2.95 -22.00 -19.36
CA LEU A 293 -3.39 -23.12 -18.52
C LEU A 293 -4.58 -22.73 -17.63
N ALA A 294 -4.55 -21.54 -17.03
CA ALA A 294 -5.66 -21.01 -16.26
C ALA A 294 -6.93 -20.87 -17.12
N THR A 295 -6.78 -20.42 -18.37
CA THR A 295 -7.88 -20.31 -19.35
C THR A 295 -8.46 -21.67 -19.72
N LEU A 296 -7.63 -22.72 -19.88
CA LEU A 296 -8.09 -24.08 -20.11
C LEU A 296 -8.88 -24.63 -18.91
N GLY A 297 -8.45 -24.32 -17.68
CA GLY A 297 -9.19 -24.66 -16.46
C GLY A 297 -10.56 -24.00 -16.42
N GLU A 298 -10.62 -22.71 -16.72
CA GLU A 298 -11.86 -21.93 -16.75
C GLU A 298 -12.82 -22.41 -17.85
N ALA A 299 -12.31 -22.66 -19.05
CA ALA A 299 -13.11 -23.23 -20.13
C ALA A 299 -13.68 -24.60 -19.74
N SER A 300 -12.90 -25.42 -19.04
CA SER A 300 -13.36 -26.73 -18.55
C SER A 300 -14.46 -26.58 -17.49
N LEU A 301 -14.39 -25.59 -16.59
CA LEU A 301 -15.47 -25.30 -15.64
C LEU A 301 -16.76 -24.88 -16.35
N ILE A 302 -16.69 -23.95 -17.31
CA ILE A 302 -17.87 -23.51 -18.08
C ILE A 302 -18.52 -24.69 -18.82
N LEU A 303 -17.70 -25.61 -19.32
CA LEU A 303 -18.14 -26.83 -19.98
C LEU A 303 -18.61 -27.93 -19.01
N GLN A 304 -18.46 -27.71 -17.70
CA GLN A 304 -18.75 -28.65 -16.60
C GLN A 304 -17.91 -29.95 -16.64
N ASP A 305 -16.70 -29.86 -17.19
CA ASP A 305 -15.68 -30.92 -17.10
C ASP A 305 -14.80 -30.69 -15.85
N TRP A 306 -15.32 -31.12 -14.71
CA TRP A 306 -14.70 -30.89 -13.39
C TRP A 306 -13.29 -31.50 -13.27
N SER A 307 -13.07 -32.66 -13.90
CA SER A 307 -11.78 -33.36 -13.82
C SER A 307 -10.72 -32.62 -14.64
N ALA A 308 -11.06 -32.16 -15.85
CA ALA A 308 -10.14 -31.37 -16.65
C ALA A 308 -9.87 -30.01 -16.01
N ALA A 309 -10.88 -29.36 -15.42
CA ALA A 309 -10.70 -28.09 -14.72
C ALA A 309 -9.66 -28.20 -13.59
N GLU A 310 -9.77 -29.23 -12.75
CA GLU A 310 -8.82 -29.51 -11.67
C GLU A 310 -7.39 -29.71 -12.20
N GLU A 311 -7.21 -30.55 -13.25
CA GLU A 311 -5.89 -30.82 -13.82
C GLU A 311 -5.24 -29.53 -14.34
N TRP A 312 -6.00 -28.73 -15.10
CA TRP A 312 -5.49 -27.50 -15.70
C TRP A 312 -5.15 -26.45 -14.65
N TYR A 313 -5.99 -26.27 -13.64
CA TYR A 313 -5.70 -25.32 -12.56
C TYR A 313 -4.49 -25.73 -11.74
N LYS A 314 -4.35 -27.01 -11.37
CA LYS A 314 -3.17 -27.50 -10.63
C LYS A 314 -1.89 -27.27 -11.44
N ARG A 315 -1.92 -27.52 -12.76
CA ARG A 315 -0.77 -27.23 -13.64
C ARG A 315 -0.48 -25.75 -13.78
N ALA A 316 -1.52 -24.90 -13.83
CA ALA A 316 -1.35 -23.46 -13.86
C ALA A 316 -0.67 -22.98 -12.57
N VAL A 317 -1.13 -23.43 -11.40
CA VAL A 317 -0.55 -23.07 -10.10
C VAL A 317 0.91 -23.52 -9.99
N GLU A 318 1.25 -24.72 -10.47
CA GLU A 318 2.63 -25.21 -10.46
C GLU A 318 3.57 -24.32 -11.28
N ILE A 319 3.18 -23.93 -12.50
CA ILE A 319 3.98 -23.02 -13.33
C ILE A 319 3.98 -21.59 -12.78
N GLY A 320 2.87 -21.16 -12.17
CA GLY A 320 2.69 -19.83 -11.60
C GLY A 320 3.22 -19.69 -10.16
N LYS A 321 4.03 -20.62 -9.67
CA LYS A 321 4.51 -20.61 -8.27
C LYS A 321 5.21 -19.28 -7.95
N GLY A 322 4.73 -18.60 -6.90
CA GLY A 322 5.19 -17.26 -6.50
C GLY A 322 4.41 -16.11 -7.13
N CYS A 323 3.63 -16.33 -8.20
CA CYS A 323 2.76 -15.32 -8.82
C CYS A 323 1.41 -15.22 -8.09
N PHE A 324 1.44 -14.97 -6.77
CA PHE A 324 0.25 -15.02 -5.92
C PHE A 324 -0.88 -14.08 -6.35
N GLY A 325 -0.56 -12.90 -6.90
CA GLY A 325 -1.58 -11.96 -7.39
C GLY A 325 -2.35 -12.47 -8.60
N ASP A 326 -1.68 -13.22 -9.47
CA ASP A 326 -2.29 -13.84 -10.65
C ASP A 326 -3.08 -15.09 -10.26
N ILE A 327 -2.55 -15.92 -9.36
CA ILE A 327 -3.24 -17.09 -8.81
C ILE A 327 -4.51 -16.68 -8.07
N SER A 328 -4.43 -15.65 -7.21
CA SER A 328 -5.59 -15.10 -6.50
C SER A 328 -6.69 -14.63 -7.47
N SER A 329 -6.31 -13.90 -8.53
CA SER A 329 -7.27 -13.46 -9.56
C SER A 329 -7.98 -14.65 -10.25
N THR A 330 -7.22 -15.70 -10.58
CA THR A 330 -7.79 -16.92 -11.19
C THR A 330 -8.69 -17.68 -10.22
N ARG A 331 -8.29 -17.82 -8.95
CA ARG A 331 -9.08 -18.48 -7.90
C ARG A 331 -10.41 -17.77 -7.67
N ARG A 332 -10.42 -16.43 -7.57
CA ARG A 332 -11.66 -15.64 -7.45
C ARG A 332 -12.63 -15.90 -8.60
N ASN A 333 -12.10 -16.04 -9.82
CA ASN A 333 -12.92 -16.34 -10.98
C ASN A 333 -13.47 -17.77 -10.97
N ALA A 334 -12.65 -18.75 -10.61
CA ALA A 334 -13.09 -20.13 -10.44
C ALA A 334 -14.17 -20.25 -9.36
N LYS A 335 -14.03 -19.50 -8.25
CA LYS A 335 -15.04 -19.38 -7.20
C LYS A 335 -16.37 -18.85 -7.74
N LEU A 336 -16.35 -17.76 -8.49
CA LEU A 336 -17.54 -17.18 -9.10
C LEU A 336 -18.27 -18.18 -10.01
N LEU A 337 -17.53 -18.91 -10.85
CA LEU A 337 -18.12 -19.93 -11.72
C LEU A 337 -18.69 -21.11 -10.94
N LEU A 338 -17.98 -21.59 -9.91
CA LEU A 338 -18.47 -22.67 -9.05
C LEU A 338 -19.73 -22.27 -8.30
N GLU A 339 -19.80 -21.05 -7.76
CA GLU A 339 -20.98 -20.52 -7.10
C GLU A 339 -22.19 -20.47 -8.05
N TYR A 340 -21.99 -19.98 -9.28
CA TYR A 340 -23.06 -19.93 -10.29
C TYR A 340 -23.53 -21.31 -10.73
N LEU A 341 -22.59 -22.26 -10.89
CA LEU A 341 -22.87 -23.62 -11.34
C LEU A 341 -23.32 -24.56 -10.19
N GLU A 342 -23.50 -24.04 -8.97
CA GLU A 342 -23.80 -24.81 -7.76
C GLU A 342 -22.78 -25.95 -7.49
N GLY A 343 -21.52 -25.71 -7.87
CA GLY A 343 -20.40 -26.63 -7.65
C GLY A 343 -19.84 -26.57 -6.22
N ASN A 344 -18.99 -27.55 -5.86
CA ASN A 344 -18.35 -27.59 -4.54
C ASN A 344 -17.15 -26.61 -4.45
N ILE A 345 -17.38 -25.46 -3.82
CA ILE A 345 -16.37 -24.41 -3.59
C ILE A 345 -15.17 -24.89 -2.76
N GLN A 346 -15.36 -25.90 -1.89
CA GLN A 346 -14.26 -26.42 -1.06
C GLN A 346 -13.11 -26.99 -1.89
N ARG A 347 -13.38 -27.43 -3.13
CA ARG A 347 -12.36 -27.93 -4.07
C ARG A 347 -11.31 -26.88 -4.44
N LEU A 348 -11.64 -25.58 -4.31
CA LEU A 348 -10.66 -24.52 -4.60
C LEU A 348 -9.42 -24.61 -3.73
N GLY A 349 -9.54 -25.05 -2.48
CA GLY A 349 -8.37 -25.25 -1.60
C GLY A 349 -7.44 -26.37 -2.10
N GLU A 350 -7.97 -27.34 -2.84
CA GLU A 350 -7.19 -28.42 -3.44
C GLU A 350 -6.54 -28.02 -4.77
N TRP A 351 -7.20 -27.11 -5.51
CA TRP A 351 -6.74 -26.65 -6.83
C TRP A 351 -5.75 -25.48 -6.72
N PHE A 352 -5.93 -24.61 -5.73
CA PHE A 352 -5.16 -23.40 -5.52
C PHE A 352 -4.52 -23.42 -4.12
N GLN A 353 -3.32 -23.99 -4.04
CA GLN A 353 -2.50 -23.92 -2.84
C GLN A 353 -1.85 -22.54 -2.74
N LEU A 354 -2.56 -21.60 -2.13
CA LEU A 354 -2.06 -20.26 -1.80
C LEU A 354 -1.46 -20.28 -0.39
N PRO A 355 -0.36 -19.53 -0.16
CA PRO A 355 0.22 -19.43 1.17
C PRO A 355 -0.79 -18.83 2.14
N ARG A 356 -0.87 -19.39 3.34
CA ARG A 356 -1.73 -18.84 4.40
C ARG A 356 -1.04 -17.68 5.12
N ALA A 357 -1.85 -16.72 5.55
CA ALA A 357 -1.40 -15.64 6.42
C ALA A 357 -1.61 -16.06 7.89
N VAL A 358 -0.67 -15.70 8.76
CA VAL A 358 -0.72 -16.03 10.19
C VAL A 358 -0.50 -14.77 11.01
N VAL A 359 -1.45 -14.48 11.90
CA VAL A 359 -1.26 -13.51 12.97
C VAL A 359 -0.86 -14.25 14.24
N PHE A 360 0.15 -13.73 14.92
CA PHE A 360 0.79 -14.44 16.02
C PHE A 360 0.88 -13.60 17.27
N SER A 361 0.70 -14.27 18.42
CA SER A 361 1.00 -13.71 19.74
C SER A 361 1.52 -14.83 20.64
N GLY A 362 2.63 -14.60 21.33
CA GLY A 362 3.15 -15.60 22.26
C GLY A 362 3.84 -15.01 23.48
N HIS A 363 4.05 -15.87 24.47
CA HIS A 363 4.75 -15.46 25.69
C HIS A 363 6.19 -15.04 25.40
N MET A 364 6.65 -14.04 26.15
CA MET A 364 8.07 -13.76 26.25
C MET A 364 8.78 -14.83 27.06
N ILE A 365 10.08 -15.03 26.81
CA ILE A 365 10.90 -15.82 27.73
C ILE A 365 10.85 -15.20 29.12
N ASP A 366 10.76 -16.05 30.14
CA ASP A 366 10.69 -15.62 31.53
C ASP A 366 11.92 -14.81 31.95
N ARG A 367 11.69 -13.66 32.59
CA ARG A 367 12.76 -12.87 33.20
C ARG A 367 13.44 -13.68 34.31
N PRO A 368 14.76 -13.47 34.54
CA PRO A 368 15.46 -14.10 35.66
C PRO A 368 14.72 -13.86 36.99
N GLY A 369 14.43 -14.94 37.72
CA GLY A 369 13.76 -14.86 39.02
C GLY A 369 12.23 -14.87 39.00
N ARG A 370 11.58 -15.11 37.84
CA ARG A 370 10.13 -15.37 37.82
C ARG A 370 9.80 -16.60 38.69
N THR A 371 8.85 -16.45 39.61
CA THR A 371 8.48 -17.48 40.60
C THR A 371 7.68 -18.64 40.00
N VAL A 372 6.78 -18.34 39.06
CA VAL A 372 5.99 -19.32 38.32
C VAL A 372 6.40 -19.26 36.85
N PRO A 373 7.15 -20.25 36.33
CA PRO A 373 7.61 -20.25 34.95
C PRO A 373 6.43 -20.40 33.97
N ARG A 374 6.38 -19.51 32.98
CA ARG A 374 5.43 -19.58 31.86
C ARG A 374 6.13 -20.11 30.61
N PHE A 375 7.18 -19.41 30.19
CA PHE A 375 8.04 -19.81 29.09
C PHE A 375 9.53 -19.81 29.54
N PRO A 376 9.98 -20.93 30.13
CA PRO A 376 11.38 -21.13 30.49
C PRO A 376 12.30 -21.14 29.26
N LEU A 377 13.54 -20.65 29.42
CA LEU A 377 14.54 -20.60 28.35
C LEU A 377 14.88 -22.00 27.80
N GLU A 378 14.80 -23.03 28.63
CA GLU A 378 15.09 -24.42 28.26
C GLU A 378 14.11 -24.98 27.22
N LEU A 379 12.91 -24.40 27.11
CA LEU A 379 11.90 -24.80 26.13
C LEU A 379 12.06 -24.10 24.78
N GLU A 380 12.98 -23.13 24.64
CA GLU A 380 13.15 -22.33 23.41
C GLU A 380 13.23 -23.22 22.15
N GLY A 381 14.09 -24.24 22.17
CA GLY A 381 14.27 -25.13 21.03
C GLY A 381 13.04 -25.98 20.71
N GLN A 382 12.33 -26.46 21.74
CA GLN A 382 11.11 -27.27 21.55
C GLN A 382 9.96 -26.42 21.00
N VAL A 383 9.81 -25.20 21.52
CA VAL A 383 8.82 -24.24 21.03
C VAL A 383 9.12 -23.83 19.59
N TYR A 384 10.38 -23.57 19.23
CA TYR A 384 10.76 -23.27 17.85
C TYR A 384 10.36 -24.39 16.89
N GLN A 385 10.67 -25.65 17.23
CA GLN A 385 10.30 -26.79 16.38
C GLN A 385 8.78 -26.94 16.26
N ALA A 386 8.04 -26.78 17.36
CA ALA A 386 6.58 -26.85 17.32
C ALA A 386 5.96 -25.74 16.46
N ILE A 387 6.47 -24.50 16.56
CA ILE A 387 6.05 -23.39 15.69
C ILE A 387 6.33 -23.74 14.23
N LYS A 388 7.59 -24.12 13.92
CA LYS A 388 8.00 -24.43 12.55
C LYS A 388 7.18 -25.58 11.94
N GLU A 389 6.91 -26.64 12.69
CA GLU A 389 6.07 -27.75 12.25
C GLU A 389 4.65 -27.28 11.92
N ARG A 390 4.05 -26.44 12.77
CA ARG A 390 2.72 -25.87 12.52
C ARG A 390 2.70 -24.99 11.28
N LEU A 391 3.66 -24.09 11.14
CA LEU A 391 3.76 -23.23 9.96
C LEU A 391 3.97 -24.03 8.67
N SER A 392 4.78 -25.09 8.72
CA SER A 392 4.98 -25.98 7.58
C SER A 392 3.70 -26.74 7.21
N ASN A 393 2.94 -27.24 8.19
CA ASN A 393 1.68 -27.96 7.96
C ASN A 393 0.58 -27.04 7.42
N LEU A 394 0.62 -25.76 7.77
CA LEU A 394 -0.31 -24.75 7.28
C LEU A 394 0.09 -24.18 5.91
N ASP A 395 1.28 -24.49 5.39
CA ASP A 395 1.94 -23.76 4.29
C ASP A 395 1.90 -22.23 4.50
N ALA A 396 2.20 -21.82 5.73
CA ALA A 396 2.21 -20.42 6.13
C ALA A 396 3.46 -19.73 5.60
N LYS A 397 3.28 -18.71 4.76
CA LYS A 397 4.38 -17.88 4.22
C LYS A 397 4.26 -16.40 4.55
N ILE A 398 3.22 -15.98 5.26
CA ILE A 398 3.02 -14.57 5.60
C ILE A 398 2.75 -14.47 7.09
N GLY A 399 3.63 -13.82 7.86
CA GLY A 399 3.55 -13.74 9.32
C GLY A 399 3.49 -12.32 9.86
N TYR A 400 2.61 -12.07 10.83
CA TYR A 400 2.46 -10.79 11.53
C TYR A 400 2.66 -10.97 13.05
N ALA A 401 3.58 -10.22 13.68
CA ALA A 401 3.84 -10.25 15.13
C ALA A 401 4.55 -8.97 15.64
N SER A 402 4.72 -8.84 16.96
CA SER A 402 5.41 -7.69 17.59
C SER A 402 6.91 -7.89 17.86
N ALA A 403 7.46 -9.07 17.56
CA ALA A 403 8.89 -9.40 17.68
C ALA A 403 9.48 -9.26 19.11
N ALA A 404 8.68 -9.53 20.16
CA ALA A 404 9.19 -9.66 21.52
C ALA A 404 10.08 -10.91 21.69
N CYS A 405 11.01 -10.90 22.66
CA CYS A 405 11.89 -12.04 22.90
C CYS A 405 11.11 -13.29 23.28
N GLY A 406 11.54 -14.46 22.82
CA GLY A 406 10.75 -15.69 22.95
C GLY A 406 9.87 -15.90 21.73
N ALA A 407 8.58 -16.19 21.97
CA ALA A 407 7.74 -16.84 20.98
C ALA A 407 7.57 -16.03 19.68
N ASP A 408 7.43 -14.70 19.78
CA ASP A 408 7.28 -13.83 18.60
C ASP A 408 8.52 -13.87 17.68
N ILE A 409 9.72 -13.73 18.25
CA ILE A 409 10.97 -13.84 17.47
C ILE A 409 11.12 -15.24 16.87
N LEU A 410 10.83 -16.29 17.64
CA LEU A 410 10.88 -17.67 17.14
C LEU A 410 9.94 -17.90 15.95
N PHE A 411 8.72 -17.35 16.03
CA PHE A 411 7.75 -17.39 14.94
C PHE A 411 8.24 -16.66 13.69
N LEU A 412 8.74 -15.43 13.84
CA LEU A 412 9.21 -14.64 12.70
C LEU A 412 10.44 -15.28 12.03
N GLU A 413 11.35 -15.88 12.82
CA GLU A 413 12.48 -16.64 12.30
C GLU A 413 12.03 -17.90 11.54
N ALA A 414 11.05 -18.64 12.08
CA ALA A 414 10.51 -19.82 11.42
C ALA A 414 9.83 -19.49 10.09
N ILE A 415 9.05 -18.39 10.01
CA ILE A 415 8.49 -17.90 8.75
C ILE A 415 9.61 -17.57 7.75
N LYS A 416 10.69 -16.91 8.19
CA LYS A 416 11.84 -16.60 7.31
C LYS A 416 12.57 -17.85 6.85
N GLU A 417 12.75 -18.85 7.71
CA GLU A 417 13.37 -20.13 7.31
C GLU A 417 12.52 -20.85 6.25
N LEU A 418 11.19 -20.66 6.30
CA LEU A 418 10.25 -21.15 5.29
C LEU A 418 10.16 -20.26 4.05
N ASN A 419 11.09 -19.31 3.85
CA ASN A 419 11.11 -18.34 2.76
C ASN A 419 9.86 -17.44 2.70
N GLY A 420 9.31 -17.08 3.86
CA GLY A 420 8.12 -16.23 3.97
C GLY A 420 8.38 -14.73 4.18
N GLU A 421 7.28 -13.98 4.09
CA GLU A 421 7.13 -12.57 4.42
C GLU A 421 6.90 -12.39 5.92
N ILE A 422 7.61 -11.44 6.54
CA ILE A 422 7.37 -11.09 7.95
C ILE A 422 7.02 -9.62 8.06
N HIS A 423 5.96 -9.33 8.80
CA HIS A 423 5.49 -7.99 9.09
C HIS A 423 5.56 -7.78 10.60
N ILE A 424 6.27 -6.72 11.01
CA ILE A 424 6.53 -6.46 12.42
C ILE A 424 5.75 -5.23 12.85
N VAL A 425 4.89 -5.38 13.86
CA VAL A 425 4.08 -4.29 14.41
C VAL A 425 4.53 -4.03 15.85
N LEU A 426 5.26 -2.94 16.04
CA LEU A 426 5.78 -2.53 17.33
C LEU A 426 4.75 -1.65 18.05
N PRO A 427 4.46 -1.91 19.34
CA PRO A 427 3.51 -1.09 20.11
C PRO A 427 4.00 0.34 20.30
N TYR A 428 5.31 0.56 20.31
CA TYR A 428 5.93 1.86 20.43
C TYR A 428 7.34 1.88 19.84
N ALA A 429 8.07 2.99 19.98
CA ALA A 429 9.40 3.19 19.43
C ALA A 429 10.37 2.04 19.71
N GLN A 430 11.15 1.70 18.68
CA GLN A 430 12.02 0.53 18.65
C GLN A 430 13.05 0.49 19.78
N GLU A 431 13.70 1.61 20.10
CA GLU A 431 14.72 1.66 21.16
C GLU A 431 14.14 1.27 22.53
N GLU A 432 12.98 1.83 22.85
CA GLU A 432 12.25 1.55 24.09
C GLU A 432 11.70 0.12 24.08
N PHE A 433 11.25 -0.38 22.92
CA PHE A 433 10.75 -1.75 22.78
C PHE A 433 11.86 -2.79 23.01
N ILE A 434 13.06 -2.52 22.48
CA ILE A 434 14.22 -3.39 22.70
C ILE A 434 14.49 -3.54 24.20
N GLN A 435 14.51 -2.43 24.94
CA GLN A 435 14.79 -2.46 26.38
C GLN A 435 13.72 -3.20 27.20
N ASN A 436 12.45 -3.05 26.82
CA ASN A 436 11.32 -3.53 27.62
C ASN A 436 10.89 -4.97 27.29
N SER A 437 11.12 -5.40 26.05
CA SER A 437 10.49 -6.61 25.48
C SER A 437 11.43 -7.49 24.66
N VAL A 438 12.67 -7.07 24.38
CA VAL A 438 13.63 -7.87 23.60
C VAL A 438 14.87 -8.23 24.42
N ASP A 439 15.57 -7.24 24.95
CA ASP A 439 16.83 -7.37 25.67
C ASP A 439 16.63 -7.41 27.19
N ILE A 440 15.66 -8.22 27.63
CA ILE A 440 15.27 -8.33 29.05
C ILE A 440 16.02 -9.44 29.80
N ILE A 441 16.78 -10.27 29.08
CA ILE A 441 17.57 -11.37 29.64
C ILE A 441 19.05 -11.01 29.53
N PRO A 442 19.75 -10.82 30.66
CA PRO A 442 21.17 -10.47 30.66
C PRO A 442 22.00 -11.51 29.89
N ASN A 443 22.95 -11.03 29.07
CA ASN A 443 23.88 -11.85 28.28
C ASN A 443 23.21 -12.84 27.30
N SER A 444 21.98 -12.54 26.86
CA SER A 444 21.30 -13.31 25.81
C SER A 444 21.60 -12.78 24.40
N ASN A 445 21.17 -13.51 23.37
CA ASN A 445 21.31 -13.11 21.96
C ASN A 445 20.01 -12.55 21.35
N TRP A 446 18.95 -12.31 22.15
CA TRP A 446 17.64 -11.89 21.64
C TRP A 446 17.69 -10.56 20.89
N LYS A 447 18.49 -9.60 21.35
CA LYS A 447 18.70 -8.32 20.65
C LYS A 447 19.29 -8.53 19.24
N GLN A 448 20.30 -9.38 19.11
CA GLN A 448 20.92 -9.68 17.81
C GLN A 448 19.92 -10.35 16.85
N ARG A 449 19.09 -11.25 17.37
CA ARG A 449 18.03 -11.92 16.59
C ARG A 449 16.97 -10.92 16.11
N TYR A 450 16.53 -10.03 17.00
CA TYR A 450 15.62 -8.94 16.67
C TYR A 450 16.19 -8.03 15.57
N GLU A 451 17.44 -7.57 15.70
CA GLU A 451 18.10 -6.73 14.69
C GLU A 451 18.19 -7.43 13.32
N ASN A 452 18.47 -8.74 13.32
CA ASN A 452 18.47 -9.54 12.10
C ASN A 452 17.08 -9.65 11.45
N LEU A 453 16.01 -9.75 12.25
CA LEU A 453 14.63 -9.78 11.75
C LEU A 453 14.21 -8.43 11.20
N ILE A 454 14.49 -7.33 11.92
CA ILE A 454 14.21 -5.96 11.47
C ILE A 454 14.86 -5.67 10.11
N ALA A 455 16.11 -6.07 9.91
CA ALA A 455 16.80 -5.89 8.63
C ALA A 455 16.17 -6.67 7.47
N LYS A 456 15.42 -7.74 7.76
CA LYS A 456 14.79 -8.63 6.77
C LYS A 456 13.26 -8.49 6.74
N ALA A 457 12.70 -7.59 7.55
CA ALA A 457 11.27 -7.39 7.66
C ALA A 457 10.71 -6.83 6.36
N HIS A 458 9.52 -7.31 6.01
CA HIS A 458 8.78 -6.85 4.86
C HIS A 458 8.24 -5.45 5.10
N GLU A 459 7.66 -5.27 6.28
CA GLU A 459 7.14 -4.01 6.77
C GLU A 459 7.39 -3.91 8.28
N ILE A 460 7.68 -2.71 8.75
CA ILE A 460 7.79 -2.40 10.18
C ILE A 460 6.86 -1.24 10.45
N ILE A 461 5.89 -1.45 11.34
CA ILE A 461 4.89 -0.46 11.73
C ILE A 461 5.12 -0.13 13.19
N ILE A 462 5.23 1.16 13.47
CA ILE A 462 5.37 1.67 14.84
C ILE A 462 4.05 2.34 15.20
N CYS A 463 3.32 1.72 16.14
CA CYS A 463 1.99 2.17 16.55
C CYS A 463 2.01 3.50 17.32
N SER A 464 3.08 3.80 18.05
CA SER A 464 3.22 5.01 18.86
C SER A 464 4.68 5.44 18.98
N ASN A 465 4.95 6.74 19.06
CA ASN A 465 6.33 7.25 19.08
C ASN A 465 7.07 7.07 20.42
N HIS A 466 6.36 6.76 21.52
CA HIS A 466 6.96 6.60 22.84
C HIS A 466 6.25 5.49 23.61
N ASN A 467 7.00 4.79 24.47
CA ASN A 467 6.38 3.96 25.48
C ASN A 467 5.69 4.87 26.49
N LEU A 468 4.50 4.46 26.87
CA LEU A 468 3.67 5.14 27.82
C LEU A 468 3.81 4.37 29.13
N GLU A 469 4.53 4.93 30.12
CA GLU A 469 4.86 4.28 31.39
C GLU A 469 3.67 3.45 31.93
N ASN A 470 3.89 2.14 32.07
CA ASN A 470 2.95 1.16 32.64
C ASN A 470 1.58 1.02 31.95
N SER A 471 1.43 1.38 30.68
CA SER A 471 0.13 1.27 29.99
C SER A 471 0.04 0.05 29.07
N ASN A 472 -0.83 -0.88 29.42
CA ASN A 472 -1.09 -2.12 28.66
C ASN A 472 -1.82 -1.84 27.33
N ILE A 473 -2.45 -0.67 27.20
CA ILE A 473 -3.22 -0.25 26.03
C ILE A 473 -2.40 -0.22 24.74
N LEU A 474 -1.08 0.02 24.81
CA LEU A 474 -0.23 0.07 23.60
C LEU A 474 -0.04 -1.32 22.99
N TYR A 475 0.13 -2.34 23.84
CA TYR A 475 0.18 -3.73 23.40
C TYR A 475 -1.17 -4.20 22.88
N GLU A 476 -2.25 -3.82 23.55
CA GLU A 476 -3.61 -4.07 23.11
C GLU A 476 -3.84 -3.53 21.69
N TYR A 477 -3.53 -2.26 21.49
CA TYR A 477 -3.64 -1.57 20.22
C TYR A 477 -2.77 -2.21 19.14
N ALA A 478 -1.51 -2.54 19.45
CA ALA A 478 -0.62 -3.22 18.51
C ALA A 478 -1.17 -4.57 18.06
N ASN A 479 -1.70 -5.38 18.97
CA ASN A 479 -2.31 -6.68 18.63
C ASN A 479 -3.56 -6.53 17.76
N ARG A 480 -4.37 -5.48 17.97
CA ARG A 480 -5.50 -5.16 17.09
C ARG A 480 -5.03 -4.75 15.68
N VAL A 481 -3.91 -4.03 15.58
CA VAL A 481 -3.29 -3.65 14.31
C VAL A 481 -2.66 -4.85 13.59
N VAL A 482 -1.92 -5.72 14.32
CA VAL A 482 -1.40 -7.01 13.81
C VAL A 482 -2.50 -7.81 13.13
N HIS A 483 -3.62 -7.99 13.84
CA HIS A 483 -4.76 -8.71 13.30
C HIS A 483 -5.33 -8.05 12.05
N GLY A 484 -5.54 -6.73 12.10
CA GLY A 484 -6.17 -5.98 11.02
C GLY A 484 -5.37 -6.04 9.73
N LEU A 485 -4.06 -5.86 9.82
CA LEU A 485 -3.16 -5.93 8.67
C LEU A 485 -3.05 -7.35 8.12
N GLY A 486 -2.96 -8.36 8.98
CA GLY A 486 -2.97 -9.76 8.57
C GLY A 486 -4.25 -10.12 7.82
N LYS A 487 -5.41 -9.66 8.30
CA LYS A 487 -6.70 -9.85 7.65
C LYS A 487 -6.79 -9.14 6.30
N MET A 488 -6.40 -7.87 6.23
CA MET A 488 -6.35 -7.12 4.96
C MET A 488 -5.47 -7.85 3.93
N ARG A 489 -4.31 -8.37 4.35
CA ARG A 489 -3.41 -9.14 3.48
C ARG A 489 -4.01 -10.46 3.02
N ALA A 490 -4.68 -11.19 3.91
CA ALA A 490 -5.36 -12.43 3.57
C ALA A 490 -6.49 -12.21 2.54
N GLU A 491 -7.31 -11.17 2.74
CA GLU A 491 -8.38 -10.76 1.83
C GLU A 491 -7.83 -10.36 0.44
N LEU A 492 -6.72 -9.60 0.43
CA LEU A 492 -6.05 -9.14 -0.78
C LEU A 492 -5.57 -10.30 -1.66
N LEU A 493 -5.06 -11.37 -1.03
CA LEU A 493 -4.60 -12.57 -1.71
C LEU A 493 -5.69 -13.63 -1.87
N ASP A 494 -6.89 -13.43 -1.33
CA ASP A 494 -7.99 -14.42 -1.32
C ASP A 494 -7.53 -15.76 -0.69
N THR A 495 -6.77 -15.64 0.41
CA THR A 495 -6.26 -16.74 1.23
C THR A 495 -6.84 -16.69 2.64
N GLU A 496 -6.53 -17.70 3.45
CA GLU A 496 -7.01 -17.82 4.83
C GLU A 496 -6.09 -17.08 5.80
N LEU A 497 -6.72 -16.43 6.80
CA LEU A 497 -6.03 -15.89 7.98
C LEU A 497 -6.11 -16.92 9.11
N MET A 498 -4.95 -17.32 9.61
CA MET A 498 -4.81 -18.23 10.74
C MET A 498 -4.36 -17.46 11.98
N HIS A 499 -4.86 -17.87 13.15
CA HIS A 499 -4.49 -17.29 14.44
C HIS A 499 -3.69 -18.32 15.21
N LEU A 500 -2.41 -18.05 15.43
CA LEU A 500 -1.50 -18.97 16.12
C LEU A 500 -0.99 -18.30 17.40
N ALA A 501 -0.96 -19.05 18.50
CA ALA A 501 -0.43 -18.55 19.76
C ALA A 501 0.43 -19.58 20.50
N VAL A 502 1.44 -19.09 21.21
CA VAL A 502 2.22 -19.89 22.17
C VAL A 502 1.81 -19.45 23.57
N TRP A 503 1.09 -20.32 24.27
CA TRP A 503 0.41 -19.96 25.51
C TRP A 503 0.42 -21.13 26.52
N ASP A 504 0.41 -20.81 27.80
CA ASP A 504 0.43 -21.75 28.92
C ASP A 504 -0.97 -22.07 29.48
N GLY A 505 -2.03 -21.51 28.88
CA GLY A 505 -3.41 -21.72 29.31
C GLY A 505 -3.83 -20.90 30.53
N GLN A 506 -2.95 -20.05 31.06
CA GLN A 506 -3.19 -19.25 32.26
C GLN A 506 -3.59 -17.81 31.92
N PRO A 507 -4.40 -17.14 32.78
CA PRO A 507 -4.69 -15.73 32.60
C PRO A 507 -3.40 -14.89 32.60
N GLY A 508 -3.37 -13.83 31.78
CA GLY A 508 -2.21 -12.96 31.64
C GLY A 508 -2.03 -11.99 32.82
N ASP A 509 -0.85 -11.37 32.88
CA ASP A 509 -0.49 -10.38 33.92
C ASP A 509 -1.15 -8.99 33.67
N GLY A 510 -1.84 -8.80 32.55
CA GLY A 510 -2.48 -7.54 32.15
C GLY A 510 -3.14 -7.60 30.77
N ALA A 511 -3.87 -6.54 30.40
CA ALA A 511 -4.43 -6.37 29.06
C ALA A 511 -3.31 -6.29 28.00
N GLY A 512 -3.60 -6.67 26.75
CA GLY A 512 -2.61 -6.66 25.66
C GLY A 512 -1.56 -7.77 25.65
N GLY A 513 -1.52 -8.66 26.66
CA GLY A 513 -0.71 -9.88 26.64
C GLY A 513 -1.37 -11.02 25.83
N THR A 514 -0.65 -12.14 25.65
CA THR A 514 -1.10 -13.30 24.85
C THR A 514 -2.50 -13.81 25.21
N ALA A 515 -2.81 -13.95 26.51
CA ALA A 515 -4.13 -14.42 26.95
C ALA A 515 -5.27 -13.46 26.53
N TRP A 516 -5.02 -12.15 26.62
CA TRP A 516 -5.99 -11.12 26.18
C TRP A 516 -6.20 -11.18 24.66
N THR A 517 -5.12 -11.37 23.90
CA THR A 517 -5.16 -11.46 22.44
C THR A 517 -5.97 -12.68 21.98
N ILE A 518 -5.74 -13.86 22.59
CA ILE A 518 -6.51 -15.08 22.31
C ILE A 518 -7.99 -14.87 22.61
N GLN A 519 -8.33 -14.32 23.78
CA GLN A 519 -9.72 -14.03 24.16
C GLN A 519 -10.39 -13.06 23.18
N THR A 520 -9.65 -12.05 22.70
CA THR A 520 -10.15 -11.07 21.73
C THR A 520 -10.43 -11.73 20.38
N TRP A 521 -9.50 -12.54 19.86
CA TRP A 521 -9.70 -13.28 18.61
C TRP A 521 -10.88 -14.25 18.70
N GLN A 522 -11.02 -14.97 19.82
CA GLN A 522 -12.17 -15.84 20.08
C GLN A 522 -13.50 -15.07 20.18
N ALA A 523 -13.50 -13.89 20.81
CA ALA A 523 -14.67 -13.02 20.87
C ALA A 523 -15.08 -12.49 19.50
N TRP A 524 -14.13 -12.34 18.58
CA TRP A 524 -14.40 -12.03 17.17
C TRP A 524 -14.80 -13.25 16.32
N GLY A 525 -14.88 -14.44 16.94
CA GLY A 525 -15.34 -15.67 16.28
C GLY A 525 -14.25 -16.45 15.54
N TYR A 526 -12.97 -16.21 15.83
CA TYR A 526 -11.86 -16.92 15.22
C TYR A 526 -11.41 -18.12 16.07
N ASP A 527 -11.06 -19.21 15.38
CA ASP A 527 -10.37 -20.34 15.98
C ASP A 527 -8.89 -20.01 16.17
N VAL A 528 -8.37 -20.23 17.37
CA VAL A 528 -6.97 -19.97 17.70
C VAL A 528 -6.23 -21.28 17.94
N GLU A 529 -5.23 -21.55 17.11
CA GLU A 529 -4.34 -22.69 17.29
C GLU A 529 -3.33 -22.38 18.40
N ILE A 530 -3.30 -23.23 19.44
CA ILE A 530 -2.47 -23.00 20.63
C ILE A 530 -1.36 -24.06 20.70
N ILE A 531 -0.12 -23.58 20.68
CA ILE A 531 1.06 -24.35 21.09
C ILE A 531 1.16 -24.24 22.61
N ASN A 532 0.80 -25.32 23.30
CA ASN A 532 0.60 -25.31 24.74
C ASN A 532 1.91 -25.53 25.52
N LEU A 533 2.39 -24.47 26.16
CA LEU A 533 3.63 -24.50 26.97
C LEU A 533 3.51 -25.37 28.22
N GLU A 534 2.33 -25.49 28.82
CA GLU A 534 2.11 -26.32 30.02
C GLU A 534 2.31 -27.80 29.70
N LEU A 535 1.79 -28.25 28.54
CA LEU A 535 2.02 -29.62 28.07
C LEU A 535 3.52 -29.88 27.80
N MET A 536 4.23 -28.91 27.24
CA MET A 536 5.68 -29.03 26.98
C MET A 536 6.49 -29.09 28.28
N LYS A 537 6.15 -28.26 29.29
CA LYS A 537 6.78 -28.32 30.62
C LYS A 537 6.58 -29.69 31.25
N GLN A 538 5.35 -30.23 31.21
CA GLN A 538 5.05 -31.56 31.76
C GLN A 538 5.82 -32.67 31.03
N ALA A 539 5.89 -32.63 29.70
CA ALA A 539 6.64 -33.59 28.89
C ALA A 539 8.16 -33.54 29.19
N SER A 540 8.69 -32.33 29.40
CA SER A 540 10.10 -32.13 29.78
C SER A 540 10.39 -32.65 31.19
N MET A 541 9.45 -32.49 32.13
CA MET A 541 9.55 -33.05 33.49
C MET A 541 9.48 -34.59 33.48
N THR A 542 8.65 -35.21 32.64
CA THR A 542 8.58 -36.69 32.54
C THR A 542 9.85 -37.33 31.98
N ASN A 543 10.64 -36.60 31.18
CA ASN A 543 11.95 -37.07 30.69
C ASN A 543 13.09 -36.84 31.71
N ASN A 544 12.84 -36.13 32.80
CA ASN A 544 13.85 -35.74 33.80
C ASN A 544 13.56 -36.24 35.23
N VAL A 545 12.78 -37.32 35.40
CA VAL A 545 12.59 -37.91 36.74
C VAL A 545 13.78 -38.79 37.14
N LEU A 546 14.81 -38.13 37.68
CA LEU A 546 15.41 -38.45 38.97
C LEU A 546 15.76 -37.13 39.67
N SER A 547 14.80 -36.53 40.34
CA SER A 547 14.98 -35.92 41.68
C SER A 547 13.69 -35.25 42.14
N ASN A 548 13.40 -35.47 43.41
CA ASN A 548 12.13 -35.29 44.08
C ASN A 548 12.01 -33.90 44.74
N ASP A 549 10.74 -33.56 44.99
CA ASP A 549 10.20 -32.76 46.09
C ASP A 549 10.48 -31.24 46.12
N CYS A 550 9.39 -30.46 45.98
CA CYS A 550 8.82 -29.70 47.11
C CYS A 550 7.45 -29.11 46.73
N GLN A 551 6.42 -29.49 47.47
CA GLN A 551 5.14 -28.78 47.54
C GLN A 551 5.29 -27.57 48.46
N ALA A 552 4.90 -26.39 48.00
CA ALA A 552 4.61 -25.26 48.88
C ALA A 552 3.38 -24.50 48.37
N GLN A 553 2.33 -24.52 49.18
CA GLN A 553 1.15 -23.66 49.06
C GLN A 553 1.55 -22.20 49.27
N ILE A 554 1.11 -21.29 48.40
CA ILE A 554 1.16 -19.85 48.70
C ILE A 554 -0.14 -19.15 48.27
N ASN A 555 -0.64 -18.37 49.24
CA ASN A 555 -1.71 -17.39 49.16
C ASN A 555 -1.48 -16.36 48.04
N ILE A 556 -2.54 -16.12 47.27
CA ILE A 556 -2.62 -15.06 46.26
C ILE A 556 -2.87 -13.72 46.99
N ASN A 557 -1.85 -12.87 47.08
CA ASN A 557 -2.07 -11.43 47.25
C ASN A 557 -2.16 -10.79 45.85
N GLN A 558 -3.39 -10.51 45.42
CA GLN A 558 -3.66 -9.65 44.28
C GLN A 558 -3.25 -8.21 44.65
N HIS A 559 -2.14 -7.73 44.09
CA HIS A 559 -1.95 -6.28 43.97
C HIS A 559 -2.80 -5.78 42.80
N SER A 560 -4.06 -5.46 43.09
CA SER A 560 -4.86 -4.60 42.21
C SER A 560 -4.30 -3.17 42.29
N SER A 561 -3.45 -2.78 41.35
CA SER A 561 -3.17 -1.37 41.10
C SER A 561 -4.43 -0.75 40.50
N ASN A 562 -5.23 -0.16 41.39
CA ASN A 562 -6.48 0.55 41.11
C ASN A 562 -6.23 1.95 40.50
N ASP A 563 -5.31 2.07 39.55
CA ASP A 563 -5.26 3.26 38.69
C ASP A 563 -6.19 2.99 37.51
N ARG A 564 -7.32 3.70 37.46
CA ARG A 564 -8.13 3.76 36.24
C ARG A 564 -7.21 4.25 35.13
N GLU A 565 -6.85 3.39 34.18
CA GLU A 565 -6.14 3.81 32.97
C GLU A 565 -7.01 4.88 32.28
N CYS A 566 -6.62 6.15 32.38
CA CYS A 566 -7.27 7.25 31.65
C CYS A 566 -6.94 7.22 30.15
N ARG A 567 -6.61 6.05 29.58
CA ARG A 567 -6.19 5.88 28.20
C ARG A 567 -7.00 4.82 27.51
N GLU A 568 -7.57 5.19 26.37
CA GLU A 568 -8.47 4.33 25.60
C GLU A 568 -8.14 4.49 24.11
N VAL A 569 -8.35 3.41 23.34
CA VAL A 569 -8.26 3.47 21.88
C VAL A 569 -9.53 4.13 21.36
N MET A 570 -9.39 5.31 20.78
CA MET A 570 -10.51 6.10 20.26
C MET A 570 -10.37 6.33 18.76
N ALA A 571 -11.49 6.51 18.08
CA ALA A 571 -11.54 7.02 16.72
C ALA A 571 -11.71 8.55 16.75
N LEU A 572 -10.90 9.24 15.96
CA LEU A 572 -10.72 10.68 15.97
C LEU A 572 -11.09 11.21 14.58
N LEU A 573 -11.98 12.19 14.54
CA LEU A 573 -12.40 12.88 13.33
C LEU A 573 -11.98 14.33 13.41
N PHE A 574 -11.23 14.79 12.42
CA PHE A 574 -11.00 16.21 12.17
C PHE A 574 -11.64 16.60 10.85
N ALA A 575 -12.28 17.75 10.80
CA ALA A 575 -12.74 18.31 9.55
C ALA A 575 -12.50 19.81 9.48
N ASP A 576 -12.30 20.32 8.27
CA ASP A 576 -12.12 21.75 8.01
C ASP A 576 -12.90 22.19 6.77
N VAL A 577 -13.51 23.38 6.85
CA VAL A 577 -14.32 23.93 5.77
C VAL A 577 -13.45 24.60 4.72
N VAL A 578 -13.51 24.04 3.51
CA VAL A 578 -12.78 24.54 2.35
C VAL A 578 -13.29 25.93 1.98
N LYS A 579 -12.36 26.89 1.86
CA LYS A 579 -12.60 28.29 1.50
C LYS A 579 -13.41 29.09 2.54
N TYR A 580 -13.49 28.64 3.79
CA TYR A 580 -14.12 29.42 4.86
C TYR A 580 -13.53 30.84 5.00
N SER A 581 -12.21 30.98 4.88
CA SER A 581 -11.51 32.28 4.90
C SER A 581 -11.91 33.24 3.78
N THR A 582 -12.65 32.78 2.77
CA THR A 582 -13.17 33.60 1.66
C THR A 582 -14.62 34.07 1.88
N LEU A 583 -15.27 33.63 2.96
CA LEU A 583 -16.60 34.09 3.32
C LEU A 583 -16.60 35.59 3.63
N LYS A 584 -17.61 36.29 3.13
CA LYS A 584 -17.84 37.69 3.47
C LYS A 584 -18.49 37.81 4.85
N GLU A 585 -18.32 38.95 5.50
CA GLU A 585 -18.90 39.23 6.82
C GLU A 585 -20.43 39.04 6.87
N ASP A 586 -21.15 39.36 5.80
CA ASP A 586 -22.60 39.16 5.69
C ASP A 586 -23.00 37.68 5.52
N GLN A 587 -22.06 36.81 5.16
CA GLN A 587 -22.27 35.37 5.01
C GLN A 587 -22.00 34.59 6.29
N ILE A 588 -21.25 35.14 7.26
CA ILE A 588 -20.91 34.46 8.51
C ILE A 588 -22.15 34.03 9.33
N PRO A 589 -23.18 34.88 9.53
CA PRO A 589 -24.39 34.45 10.24
C PRO A 589 -25.12 33.30 9.52
N ARG A 590 -25.12 33.32 8.18
CA ARG A 590 -25.72 32.25 7.35
C ARG A 590 -24.94 30.95 7.43
N TYR A 591 -23.62 31.03 7.55
CA TYR A 591 -22.78 29.88 7.80
C TYR A 591 -23.14 29.22 9.14
N VAL A 592 -23.30 30.01 10.21
CA VAL A 592 -23.72 29.47 11.51
C VAL A 592 -25.11 28.86 11.44
N GLU A 593 -26.08 29.56 10.84
CA GLU A 593 -27.47 29.09 10.75
C GLU A 593 -27.61 27.83 9.89
N TYR A 594 -26.99 27.79 8.71
CA TYR A 594 -27.23 26.73 7.73
C TYR A 594 -26.14 25.67 7.69
N PHE A 595 -24.86 26.04 7.75
CA PHE A 595 -23.78 25.05 7.69
C PHE A 595 -23.64 24.33 9.04
N LEU A 596 -23.39 25.07 10.13
CA LEU A 596 -23.33 24.47 11.47
C LEU A 596 -24.70 23.93 11.91
N GLY A 597 -25.80 24.54 11.46
CA GLY A 597 -27.15 24.00 11.63
C GLY A 597 -27.33 22.61 10.99
N ALA A 598 -26.84 22.40 9.77
CA ALA A 598 -26.88 21.08 9.13
C ALA A 598 -26.04 20.03 9.89
N VAL A 599 -24.87 20.42 10.40
CA VAL A 599 -24.03 19.54 11.25
C VAL A 599 -24.78 19.18 12.54
N ALA A 600 -25.43 20.15 13.19
CA ALA A 600 -26.22 19.93 14.40
C ALA A 600 -27.45 19.05 14.16
N GLU A 601 -28.12 19.21 13.01
CA GLU A 601 -29.23 18.34 12.60
C GLU A 601 -28.79 16.90 12.35
N LEU A 602 -27.64 16.71 11.68
CA LEU A 602 -27.06 15.38 11.51
C LEU A 602 -26.79 14.75 12.88
N GLU A 603 -26.15 15.49 13.79
CA GLU A 603 -25.85 14.97 15.12
C GLU A 603 -27.12 14.55 15.88
N ALA A 604 -28.18 15.37 15.81
CA ALA A 604 -29.45 15.08 16.48
C ALA A 604 -30.21 13.86 15.90
N LYS A 605 -30.00 13.56 14.60
CA LYS A 605 -30.62 12.42 13.90
C LYS A 605 -29.74 11.17 13.91
N SER A 606 -28.44 11.34 14.11
CA SER A 606 -27.43 10.29 14.08
C SER A 606 -27.59 9.34 15.27
N ASN A 607 -27.46 8.04 15.01
CA ASN A 607 -27.35 7.02 16.06
C ASN A 607 -25.92 6.89 16.60
N TYR A 608 -24.95 7.54 15.93
CA TYR A 608 -23.54 7.58 16.33
C TYR A 608 -23.36 8.64 17.42
N THR A 609 -22.89 8.22 18.60
CA THR A 609 -22.77 9.11 19.76
C THR A 609 -21.31 9.52 19.99
N PRO A 610 -20.87 10.70 19.55
CA PRO A 610 -19.54 11.19 19.88
C PRO A 610 -19.42 11.47 21.38
N LEU A 611 -18.30 11.11 21.98
CA LEU A 611 -17.98 11.41 23.39
C LEU A 611 -17.52 12.85 23.57
N VAL A 612 -16.86 13.40 22.55
CA VAL A 612 -16.40 14.79 22.51
C VAL A 612 -16.73 15.36 21.15
N LYS A 613 -17.18 16.62 21.16
CA LYS A 613 -17.41 17.44 19.99
C LYS A 613 -16.92 18.85 20.28
N ASN A 614 -16.12 19.41 19.39
CA ASN A 614 -15.64 20.79 19.49
C ASN A 614 -15.65 21.45 18.12
N THR A 615 -15.87 22.75 18.11
CA THR A 615 -15.85 23.59 16.91
C THR A 615 -14.97 24.81 17.15
N TRP A 616 -14.11 25.15 16.19
CA TRP A 616 -13.33 26.39 16.21
C TRP A 616 -13.38 27.05 14.84
N GLY A 617 -14.31 27.98 14.64
CA GLY A 617 -14.53 28.59 13.33
C GLY A 617 -14.99 27.54 12.31
N ASP A 618 -14.14 27.26 11.34
CA ASP A 618 -14.27 26.24 10.28
C ASP A 618 -13.90 24.82 10.70
N ALA A 619 -13.15 24.66 11.80
CA ALA A 619 -12.68 23.36 12.24
C ALA A 619 -13.70 22.62 13.09
N LEU A 620 -13.93 21.35 12.79
CA LEU A 620 -14.73 20.39 13.56
C LEU A 620 -13.82 19.29 14.12
N TYR A 621 -14.02 18.93 15.39
CA TYR A 621 -13.31 17.84 16.04
C TYR A 621 -14.27 16.95 16.81
N TYR A 622 -14.26 15.65 16.51
CA TYR A 622 -15.07 14.65 17.18
C TYR A 622 -14.24 13.45 17.65
N VAL A 623 -14.68 12.84 18.76
CA VAL A 623 -14.09 11.61 19.30
C VAL A 623 -15.17 10.56 19.50
N PHE A 624 -14.94 9.36 18.96
CA PHE A 624 -15.85 8.23 19.03
C PHE A 624 -15.16 7.02 19.70
N PRO A 625 -15.91 6.20 20.45
CA PRO A 625 -15.40 4.95 21.00
C PRO A 625 -15.27 3.84 19.95
N SER A 626 -15.85 4.04 18.77
CA SER A 626 -15.96 3.05 17.70
C SER A 626 -15.47 3.64 16.39
N VAL A 627 -14.63 2.88 15.67
CA VAL A 627 -14.21 3.20 14.30
C VAL A 627 -15.39 3.10 13.32
N THR A 628 -16.35 2.21 13.58
CA THR A 628 -17.57 2.06 12.77
C THR A 628 -18.39 3.34 12.83
N ASP A 629 -18.64 3.84 14.05
CA ASP A 629 -19.44 5.04 14.28
C ASP A 629 -18.76 6.28 13.68
N ALA A 630 -17.44 6.42 13.90
CA ALA A 630 -16.67 7.51 13.34
C ALA A 630 -16.68 7.52 11.80
N GLY A 631 -16.51 6.35 11.18
CA GLY A 631 -16.52 6.19 9.73
C GLY A 631 -17.88 6.53 9.12
N ASN A 632 -18.95 5.99 9.68
CA ASN A 632 -20.30 6.28 9.21
C ASN A 632 -20.70 7.73 9.42
N PHE A 633 -20.42 8.31 10.59
CA PHE A 633 -20.69 9.72 10.85
C PHE A 633 -19.92 10.64 9.90
N ALA A 634 -18.64 10.35 9.63
CA ALA A 634 -17.84 11.11 8.67
C ALA A 634 -18.44 11.08 7.26
N LEU A 635 -18.96 9.93 6.83
CA LEU A 635 -19.60 9.78 5.53
C LEU A 635 -20.95 10.49 5.47
N ASP A 636 -21.80 10.36 6.49
CA ASP A 636 -23.06 11.10 6.59
C ASP A 636 -22.82 12.62 6.55
N LEU A 637 -21.80 13.08 7.28
CA LEU A 637 -21.39 14.48 7.29
C LEU A 637 -20.93 14.94 5.91
N CYS A 638 -20.09 14.16 5.23
CA CYS A 638 -19.63 14.45 3.88
C CYS A 638 -20.80 14.54 2.90
N ASP A 639 -21.73 13.58 2.97
CA ASP A 639 -22.90 13.47 2.08
C ASP A 639 -23.84 14.67 2.24
N ILE A 640 -24.20 15.03 3.48
CA ILE A 640 -25.08 16.18 3.75
C ILE A 640 -24.48 17.47 3.22
N ILE A 641 -23.17 17.66 3.41
CA ILE A 641 -22.50 18.87 2.94
C ILE A 641 -22.46 18.95 1.41
N GLN A 642 -22.27 17.83 0.72
CA GLN A 642 -22.24 17.78 -0.75
C GLN A 642 -23.63 17.91 -1.38
N GLN A 643 -24.68 17.40 -0.72
CA GLN A 643 -26.05 17.41 -1.24
C GLN A 643 -26.76 18.76 -1.01
N THR A 644 -26.24 19.60 -0.11
CA THR A 644 -26.86 20.87 0.23
C THR A 644 -26.57 21.93 -0.85
N ASN A 645 -27.62 22.58 -1.36
CA ASN A 645 -27.47 23.73 -2.24
C ASN A 645 -27.10 24.99 -1.43
N TRP A 646 -25.81 25.25 -1.28
CA TRP A 646 -25.29 26.39 -0.50
C TRP A 646 -25.63 27.75 -1.10
N LEU A 647 -25.78 27.84 -2.41
CA LEU A 647 -26.10 29.10 -3.10
C LEU A 647 -27.49 29.61 -2.70
N GLU A 648 -28.48 28.71 -2.58
CA GLU A 648 -29.82 29.03 -2.08
C GLU A 648 -29.80 29.50 -0.61
N LYS A 649 -28.80 29.07 0.16
CA LYS A 649 -28.57 29.51 1.55
C LYS A 649 -27.72 30.77 1.64
N GLY A 650 -27.37 31.39 0.51
CA GLY A 650 -26.56 32.60 0.46
C GLY A 650 -25.08 32.39 0.80
N LEU A 651 -24.59 31.16 0.67
CA LEU A 651 -23.21 30.73 0.88
C LEU A 651 -22.55 30.37 -0.46
N PRO A 652 -21.21 30.26 -0.53
CA PRO A 652 -20.52 29.85 -1.75
C PRO A 652 -21.01 28.48 -2.25
N GLU A 653 -21.27 28.37 -3.55
CA GLU A 653 -21.81 27.15 -4.18
C GLU A 653 -20.95 25.91 -3.92
N ASN A 654 -19.63 26.05 -3.94
CA ASN A 654 -18.67 24.96 -3.78
C ASN A 654 -18.12 24.83 -2.35
N LEU A 655 -18.93 25.15 -1.33
CA LEU A 655 -18.57 24.95 0.06
C LEU A 655 -18.48 23.44 0.35
N ASN A 656 -17.37 22.99 0.94
CA ASN A 656 -17.13 21.57 1.16
C ASN A 656 -16.24 21.34 2.39
N LEU A 657 -16.11 20.08 2.83
CA LEU A 657 -15.26 19.68 3.94
C LEU A 657 -14.07 18.85 3.48
N ARG A 658 -12.95 18.99 4.17
CA ARG A 658 -11.89 17.96 4.23
C ARG A 658 -12.10 17.20 5.51
N ILE A 659 -12.22 15.87 5.46
CA ILE A 659 -12.47 15.07 6.67
C ILE A 659 -11.37 14.04 6.81
N SER A 660 -10.73 13.99 7.97
CA SER A 660 -9.77 12.94 8.31
C SER A 660 -10.24 12.06 9.45
N LEU A 661 -9.81 10.81 9.40
CA LEU A 661 -10.05 9.78 10.41
C LEU A 661 -8.73 9.13 10.85
N HIS A 662 -8.61 8.90 12.15
CA HIS A 662 -7.51 8.15 12.74
C HIS A 662 -8.02 7.39 13.95
N ALA A 663 -7.43 6.25 14.27
CA ALA A 663 -7.73 5.54 15.50
C ALA A 663 -6.46 5.22 16.26
N GLY A 664 -6.49 5.37 17.58
CA GLY A 664 -5.38 4.99 18.44
C GLY A 664 -5.53 5.47 19.89
N PRO A 665 -4.58 5.10 20.76
CA PRO A 665 -4.59 5.45 22.18
C PRO A 665 -4.57 6.97 22.42
N VAL A 666 -5.50 7.46 23.23
CA VAL A 666 -5.56 8.87 23.66
C VAL A 666 -5.73 8.98 25.17
N TYR A 667 -5.23 10.06 25.77
CA TYR A 667 -5.40 10.35 27.19
C TYR A 667 -6.67 11.17 27.41
N GLN A 668 -7.60 10.61 28.18
CA GLN A 668 -8.80 11.28 28.64
C GLN A 668 -8.48 12.14 29.87
N TYR A 669 -8.95 13.38 29.85
CA TYR A 669 -8.83 14.29 30.99
C TYR A 669 -10.04 15.22 31.07
N VAL A 670 -10.30 15.74 32.27
CA VAL A 670 -11.23 16.86 32.43
C VAL A 670 -10.43 18.15 32.20
N ASN A 671 -10.80 18.91 31.18
CA ASN A 671 -10.12 20.15 30.84
C ASN A 671 -10.24 21.13 32.03
N PRO A 672 -9.12 21.56 32.65
CA PRO A 672 -9.18 22.41 33.83
C PRO A 672 -9.77 23.80 33.52
N VAL A 673 -9.76 24.22 32.25
CA VAL A 673 -10.30 25.49 31.76
C VAL A 673 -11.79 25.39 31.46
N THR A 674 -12.20 24.47 30.56
CA THR A 674 -13.62 24.38 30.13
C THR A 674 -14.50 23.55 31.04
N LYS A 675 -13.89 22.69 31.88
CA LYS A 675 -14.54 21.69 32.75
C LYS A 675 -15.18 20.51 32.01
N ASP A 676 -15.05 20.44 30.69
CA ASP A 676 -15.52 19.32 29.88
C ASP A 676 -14.48 18.20 29.81
N THR A 677 -14.95 16.98 29.57
CA THR A 677 -14.08 15.86 29.20
C THR A 677 -13.45 16.14 27.83
N SER A 678 -12.15 15.87 27.70
CA SER A 678 -11.41 16.03 26.47
C SER A 678 -10.37 14.93 26.31
N TYR A 679 -9.86 14.78 25.08
CA TYR A 679 -8.87 13.78 24.72
C TYR A 679 -7.64 14.46 24.12
N ILE A 680 -6.45 14.02 24.52
CA ILE A 680 -5.17 14.57 24.03
C ILE A 680 -4.16 13.44 23.79
N GLY A 681 -3.21 13.67 22.90
CA GLY A 681 -2.12 12.73 22.64
C GLY A 681 -1.54 12.87 21.24
N THR A 682 -0.53 12.05 20.95
CA THR A 682 0.10 11.94 19.63
C THR A 682 -0.90 11.51 18.55
N HIS A 683 -1.82 10.60 18.87
CA HIS A 683 -2.89 10.13 17.97
C HIS A 683 -3.85 11.25 17.53
N VAL A 684 -4.13 12.24 18.39
CA VAL A 684 -4.87 13.46 18.01
C VAL A 684 -4.10 14.26 16.97
N SER A 685 -2.77 14.35 17.12
CA SER A 685 -1.93 15.03 16.13
C SER A 685 -1.92 14.29 14.79
N TYR A 686 -1.83 12.95 14.77
CA TYR A 686 -1.91 12.18 13.53
C TYR A 686 -3.20 12.49 12.74
N ALA A 687 -4.36 12.45 13.42
CA ALA A 687 -5.64 12.79 12.80
C ALA A 687 -5.63 14.20 12.17
N ALA A 688 -5.15 15.19 12.92
CA ALA A 688 -5.06 16.59 12.49
C ALA A 688 -3.98 16.87 11.42
N ARG A 689 -3.16 15.88 11.02
CA ARG A 689 -2.19 16.03 9.91
C ARG A 689 -2.64 15.37 8.62
N ILE A 690 -3.69 14.55 8.67
CA ILE A 690 -4.34 13.95 7.51
C ILE A 690 -5.35 14.94 6.90
N GLU A 691 -6.05 15.73 7.72
CA GLU A 691 -7.05 16.69 7.21
C GLU A 691 -6.48 17.62 6.12
N PRO A 692 -5.32 18.28 6.30
CA PRO A 692 -4.85 19.26 5.31
C PRO A 692 -4.49 18.65 3.95
N ILE A 693 -4.19 17.36 3.90
CA ILE A 693 -3.86 16.61 2.67
C ILE A 693 -5.10 15.94 2.06
N THR A 694 -6.23 15.94 2.77
CA THR A 694 -7.47 15.34 2.29
C THR A 694 -8.08 16.22 1.21
N PRO A 695 -8.49 15.66 0.05
CA PRO A 695 -9.20 16.42 -0.96
C PRO A 695 -10.58 16.92 -0.46
N PRO A 696 -11.04 18.09 -0.91
CA PRO A 696 -12.40 18.55 -0.63
C PRO A 696 -13.47 17.51 -0.99
N GLY A 697 -14.43 17.27 -0.10
CA GLY A 697 -15.51 16.31 -0.29
C GLY A 697 -15.08 14.86 -0.20
N LYS A 698 -13.96 14.58 0.49
CA LYS A 698 -13.46 13.22 0.70
C LYS A 698 -13.18 12.99 2.17
N VAL A 699 -13.22 11.72 2.57
CA VAL A 699 -12.87 11.25 3.90
C VAL A 699 -11.60 10.41 3.80
N TYR A 700 -10.49 10.84 4.40
CA TYR A 700 -9.23 10.08 4.41
C TYR A 700 -8.95 9.52 5.80
N GLY A 701 -8.52 8.26 5.86
CA GLY A 701 -8.15 7.53 7.08
C GLY A 701 -6.68 7.12 7.12
N SER A 702 -6.14 6.93 8.31
CA SER A 702 -4.83 6.28 8.50
C SER A 702 -4.90 4.76 8.28
N GLN A 703 -3.75 4.12 8.04
CA GLN A 703 -3.62 2.65 8.05
C GLN A 703 -4.14 2.03 9.35
N ALA A 704 -3.90 2.68 10.49
CA ALA A 704 -4.43 2.22 11.78
C ALA A 704 -5.96 2.20 11.79
N PHE A 705 -6.62 3.26 11.29
CA PHE A 705 -8.07 3.29 11.20
C PHE A 705 -8.60 2.15 10.31
N ALA A 706 -7.99 1.96 9.13
CA ALA A 706 -8.36 0.88 8.21
C ALA A 706 -8.15 -0.52 8.82
N ALA A 707 -7.01 -0.75 9.48
CA ALA A 707 -6.70 -2.02 10.14
C ALA A 707 -7.68 -2.32 11.28
N LEU A 708 -8.02 -1.32 12.11
CA LEU A 708 -9.00 -1.52 13.20
C LEU A 708 -10.41 -1.77 12.65
N ALA A 709 -10.83 -1.05 11.60
CA ALA A 709 -12.11 -1.31 10.92
C ALA A 709 -12.16 -2.74 10.35
N CYS A 710 -11.08 -3.21 9.72
CA CYS A 710 -10.96 -4.57 9.20
C CYS A 710 -11.03 -5.62 10.33
N SER A 711 -10.28 -5.43 11.43
CA SER A 711 -10.31 -6.30 12.61
C SER A 711 -11.69 -6.45 13.21
N LEU A 712 -12.45 -5.36 13.29
CA LEU A 712 -13.82 -5.35 13.81
C LEU A 712 -14.86 -5.83 12.79
N GLY A 713 -14.44 -6.15 11.56
CA GLY A 713 -15.32 -6.69 10.52
C GLY A 713 -16.33 -5.67 9.99
N VAL A 714 -16.00 -4.38 10.02
CA VAL A 714 -16.88 -3.32 9.52
C VAL A 714 -17.22 -3.54 8.05
N GLN A 715 -18.52 -3.52 7.71
CA GLN A 715 -19.03 -3.70 6.34
C GLN A 715 -19.70 -2.45 5.77
N ASP A 716 -20.01 -1.45 6.61
CA ASP A 716 -20.79 -0.27 6.19
C ASP A 716 -20.03 0.63 5.19
N PHE A 717 -18.69 0.57 5.23
CA PHE A 717 -17.81 1.34 4.36
C PHE A 717 -16.56 0.53 3.98
N SER A 718 -15.90 0.97 2.92
CA SER A 718 -14.63 0.46 2.44
C SER A 718 -13.50 1.46 2.68
N CYS A 719 -12.28 0.94 2.81
CA CYS A 719 -11.05 1.71 2.98
C CYS A 719 -10.12 1.46 1.79
N ASP A 720 -10.15 2.34 0.80
CA ASP A 720 -9.35 2.22 -0.43
C ASP A 720 -7.97 2.86 -0.26
N TYR A 721 -6.89 2.13 -0.50
CA TYR A 721 -5.55 2.71 -0.44
C TYR A 721 -5.37 3.86 -1.46
N VAL A 722 -4.88 5.02 -0.99
CA VAL A 722 -4.60 6.20 -1.84
C VAL A 722 -3.11 6.50 -1.98
N GLY A 723 -2.25 5.69 -1.37
CA GLY A 723 -0.80 5.80 -1.46
C GLY A 723 -0.12 6.15 -0.15
N GLN A 724 1.21 6.16 -0.22
CA GLN A 724 2.08 6.75 0.79
C GLN A 724 2.04 8.28 0.68
N ILE A 725 1.30 8.97 1.57
CA ILE A 725 1.14 10.42 1.50
C ILE A 725 2.00 11.11 2.58
N PRO A 726 2.81 12.13 2.22
CA PRO A 726 3.50 12.95 3.21
C PRO A 726 2.48 13.73 4.04
N PHE A 727 2.44 13.46 5.33
CA PHE A 727 1.59 14.17 6.26
C PHE A 727 2.07 15.61 6.43
N ALA A 728 1.12 16.53 6.66
CA ALA A 728 1.42 17.95 6.78
C ALA A 728 2.47 18.26 7.86
N LYS A 729 3.18 19.38 7.71
CA LYS A 729 4.24 19.84 8.65
C LYS A 729 5.44 18.89 8.78
N GLY A 730 5.73 18.09 7.75
CA GLY A 730 6.92 17.23 7.72
C GLY A 730 6.86 16.05 8.69
N TYR A 731 5.66 15.54 9.00
CA TYR A 731 5.45 14.50 10.01
C TYR A 731 5.91 13.09 9.56
N GLY A 732 6.21 12.93 8.26
CA GLY A 732 6.57 11.67 7.63
C GLY A 732 5.59 11.30 6.52
N THR A 733 5.88 10.20 5.83
CA THR A 733 5.02 9.65 4.77
C THR A 733 4.38 8.38 5.29
N PHE A 734 3.05 8.29 5.22
CA PHE A 734 2.32 7.16 5.78
C PHE A 734 1.26 6.60 4.81
N PRO A 735 0.96 5.30 4.90
CA PRO A 735 -0.13 4.71 4.14
C PRO A 735 -1.46 5.36 4.52
N THR A 736 -2.15 5.91 3.52
CA THR A 736 -3.42 6.62 3.67
C THR A 736 -4.51 5.93 2.88
N TYR A 737 -5.75 5.98 3.38
CA TYR A 737 -6.90 5.30 2.81
C TYR A 737 -8.04 6.29 2.56
N HIS A 738 -8.73 6.20 1.44
CA HIS A 738 -9.99 6.88 1.19
C HIS A 738 -11.13 6.03 1.73
N ILE A 739 -11.92 6.60 2.63
CA ILE A 739 -13.06 5.96 3.24
C ILE A 739 -14.30 6.36 2.45
N HIS A 740 -15.05 5.39 1.97
CA HIS A 740 -16.28 5.63 1.23
C HIS A 740 -17.29 4.51 1.51
N ARG A 741 -18.58 4.81 1.32
CA ARG A 741 -19.60 3.78 1.42
C ARG A 741 -19.34 2.68 0.40
N GLN A 742 -19.63 1.45 0.80
CA GLN A 742 -19.89 0.43 -0.21
C GLN A 742 -21.09 0.91 -1.01
N THR A 743 -20.87 1.21 -2.28
CA THR A 743 -21.90 1.75 -3.16
C THR A 743 -23.08 0.79 -3.19
N SER A 744 -24.17 1.19 -2.52
CA SER A 744 -25.52 0.83 -2.94
C SER A 744 -25.81 1.66 -4.19
N CYS A 745 -25.14 1.34 -5.30
CA CYS A 745 -25.49 1.93 -6.58
C CYS A 745 -26.78 1.31 -7.12
#